data_AF-A0A402ARJ5-F1
#
_entry.id   AF-A0A402ARJ5-F1
#
_cell.length_a   1.000
_cell.length_b   1.000
_cell.length_c   1.000
_cell.angle_alpha   90.00
_cell.angle_beta   90.00
_cell.angle_gamma   90.00
#
_symmetry.space_group_name_H-M   'P 1'
#
loop_
_entity.id
_entity.type
_entity.pdbx_description
1 polymer ?
#
loop_
_entity_poly.entity_id
_entity_poly.type
_entity_poly.pdbx_seq_one_letter_code
_entity_poly.pdbx_strand_id
1 'polypeptide(L)'
;MPEELEILPVDIHLPGLLKVLGEHLYSDPRVAIRELIQNAHDSCVRRRQEDADVAEEYAPEITVSIDSANQQLSIEDNGSGLTHDEITVFLATVGRGYTRELRERLGNAQREEALDLIGMFGLGLLSAFMIASRIEITTSSYQSPGEAWRWISDGGQSYALRKASRESIGTTVRLDLREDAKFLLDASILRSVLKTYAAFLPIPIYVGEDAIPINNSPAPWLLDSEASGARFGQTARYLSWIEERTELRPLSVLPLSDVQAEDGTVIPLRGVLFVPPRSIVSIQEYGDITVYVRHMLITERERDLLPAWARFVSGIVDCPALNPTASRETLRHDELFAAVQTALEKALLAHFEDLADHAPLDWQAIVQAHNDLIKGWSVRAPELFTRVADLVSFKTSRGELTLPAYLRENPGRIFYYDNEDGVTQALALFEARRLAVIDARWFADTAFLKAYGQVYGVPVEELTPSASYLFSPVEDPEQRWQALIEACRAEGFPVRLLAYEPEHLPMILLYPAGAQKVRRAQHNMDEGRFVGPIRSLVRGFLERQQTDEAVMKGVLHLNVRNPLLRRIRDMGPEHPNFTALLSILVANARMFAGQNLSAQDAIACFEQINTSLSSIAGLTQQIPAGHHTLTAAMLTTIGLHPEAAGRLSAEYETVEALLAANTQQVAERLHISPLLLATVCEELKRQPDEEPAADARSASTLLSLTDARHMRNIRASEENTNDAE
;
A
#
# COMPACT_ATOMS: atom_id res chain seq x y z
N MET A 1 26.78 -16.77 -65.55
CA MET A 1 25.55 -15.95 -65.52
C MET A 1 25.55 -15.27 -64.16
N PRO A 2 25.59 -13.94 -64.07
CA PRO A 2 25.38 -13.30 -62.77
C PRO A 2 23.94 -13.58 -62.34
N GLU A 3 23.74 -13.99 -61.09
CA GLU A 3 22.41 -14.20 -60.52
C GLU A 3 21.62 -12.89 -60.61
N GLU A 4 20.41 -12.94 -61.19
CA GLU A 4 19.51 -11.79 -61.24
C GLU A 4 19.07 -11.46 -59.81
N LEU A 5 19.56 -10.32 -59.32
CA LEU A 5 19.28 -9.85 -57.97
C LEU A 5 17.96 -9.08 -58.00
N GLU A 6 16.89 -9.72 -57.53
CA GLU A 6 15.56 -9.11 -57.43
C GLU A 6 15.47 -8.27 -56.15
N ILE A 7 15.35 -6.95 -56.30
CA ILE A 7 15.16 -6.00 -55.19
C ILE A 7 13.66 -5.68 -55.13
N LEU A 8 12.97 -6.31 -54.19
CA LEU A 8 11.54 -6.06 -53.93
C LEU A 8 11.37 -5.04 -52.79
N PRO A 9 10.42 -4.10 -52.90
CA PRO A 9 10.09 -3.20 -51.80
C PRO A 9 9.44 -3.97 -50.65
N VAL A 10 9.69 -3.52 -49.42
CA VAL A 10 8.99 -4.02 -48.24
C VAL A 10 7.59 -3.41 -48.21
N ASP A 11 6.56 -4.25 -48.24
CA ASP A 11 5.17 -3.83 -48.10
C ASP A 11 4.73 -3.89 -46.62
N ILE A 12 3.96 -2.90 -46.17
CA ILE A 12 3.53 -2.77 -44.76
C ILE A 12 2.02 -2.92 -44.69
N HIS A 13 1.56 -3.98 -44.02
CA HIS A 13 0.13 -4.20 -43.78
C HIS A 13 -0.39 -3.30 -42.65
N LEU A 14 -0.89 -2.11 -43.01
CA LEU A 14 -1.37 -1.09 -42.08
C LEU A 14 -2.43 -1.58 -41.07
N PRO A 15 -3.43 -2.43 -41.41
CA PRO A 15 -4.36 -2.96 -40.42
C PRO A 15 -3.66 -3.83 -39.36
N GLY A 16 -2.64 -4.59 -39.76
CA GLY A 16 -1.82 -5.37 -38.85
C GLY A 16 -0.97 -4.49 -37.93
N LEU A 17 -0.41 -3.40 -38.48
CA LEU A 17 0.34 -2.42 -37.71
C LEU A 17 -0.56 -1.69 -36.68
N LEU A 18 -1.75 -1.23 -37.09
CA LEU A 18 -2.73 -0.59 -36.20
C LEU A 18 -3.18 -1.53 -35.08
N LYS A 19 -3.40 -2.81 -35.41
CA LYS A 19 -3.73 -3.83 -34.41
C LYS A 19 -2.60 -4.01 -33.40
N VAL A 20 -1.34 -4.12 -33.87
CA VAL A 20 -0.17 -4.22 -32.98
C VAL A 20 0.03 -2.95 -32.15
N LEU A 21 -0.18 -1.77 -32.73
CA LEU A 21 -0.10 -0.49 -32.01
C LEU A 21 -1.15 -0.42 -30.88
N GLY A 22 -2.39 -0.82 -31.16
CA GLY A 22 -3.48 -0.82 -30.19
C GLY A 22 -3.43 -1.95 -29.16
N GLU A 23 -2.91 -3.14 -29.51
CA GLU A 23 -2.87 -4.30 -28.60
C GLU A 23 -1.57 -4.36 -27.76
N HIS A 24 -0.47 -3.75 -28.21
CA HIS A 24 0.85 -3.94 -27.61
C HIS A 24 1.65 -2.66 -27.31
N LEU A 25 1.32 -1.51 -27.91
CA LEU A 25 2.06 -0.27 -27.68
C LEU A 25 1.34 0.74 -26.79
N TYR A 26 0.01 0.69 -26.72
CA TYR A 26 -0.77 1.55 -25.84
C TYR A 26 -1.72 0.70 -25.03
N SER A 27 -1.43 0.56 -23.73
CA SER A 27 -2.28 -0.21 -22.82
C SER A 27 -3.47 0.61 -22.33
N ASP A 28 -3.38 1.93 -22.44
CA ASP A 28 -4.35 2.88 -21.93
C ASP A 28 -4.96 3.76 -23.06
N PRO A 29 -6.28 3.68 -23.32
CA PRO A 29 -6.94 4.50 -24.34
C PRO A 29 -6.82 6.00 -24.11
N ARG A 30 -6.56 6.44 -22.87
CA ARG A 30 -6.37 7.86 -22.52
C ARG A 30 -5.13 8.46 -23.18
N VAL A 31 -4.16 7.64 -23.59
CA VAL A 31 -2.97 8.08 -24.33
C VAL A 31 -3.33 8.73 -25.67
N ALA A 32 -4.44 8.35 -26.30
CA ALA A 32 -4.90 9.00 -27.53
C ALA A 32 -5.18 10.50 -27.32
N ILE A 33 -5.76 10.87 -26.16
CA ILE A 33 -6.01 12.28 -25.81
C ILE A 33 -4.69 13.02 -25.61
N ARG A 34 -3.73 12.41 -24.92
CA ARG A 34 -2.38 12.96 -24.74
C ARG A 34 -1.73 13.31 -26.09
N GLU A 35 -1.72 12.38 -27.04
CA GLU A 35 -1.08 12.59 -28.34
C GLU A 35 -1.80 13.66 -29.18
N LEU A 36 -3.12 13.75 -29.12
CA LEU A 36 -3.89 14.78 -29.84
C LEU A 36 -3.68 16.18 -29.25
N ILE A 37 -3.68 16.31 -27.92
CA ILE A 37 -3.34 17.57 -27.24
C ILE A 37 -1.92 18.00 -27.57
N GLN A 38 -0.99 17.06 -27.65
CA GLN A 38 0.38 17.34 -28.04
C GLN A 38 0.47 17.88 -29.48
N ASN A 39 -0.28 17.31 -30.42
CA ASN A 39 -0.30 17.79 -31.81
C ASN A 39 -0.91 19.19 -31.90
N ALA A 40 -1.98 19.46 -31.15
CA ALA A 40 -2.60 20.78 -31.03
C ALA A 40 -1.60 21.81 -30.45
N HIS A 41 -0.86 21.42 -29.42
CA HIS A 41 0.20 22.24 -28.82
C HIS A 41 1.32 22.54 -29.82
N ASP A 42 1.89 21.51 -30.46
CA ASP A 42 2.95 21.65 -31.45
C ASP A 42 2.51 22.52 -32.66
N SER A 43 1.24 22.41 -33.08
CA SER A 43 0.62 23.25 -34.12
C SER A 43 0.65 24.74 -33.74
N CYS A 44 0.31 25.05 -32.48
CA CYS A 44 0.35 26.41 -31.97
C CYS A 44 1.77 26.95 -31.83
N VAL A 45 2.70 26.16 -31.31
CA VAL A 45 4.13 26.53 -31.23
C VAL A 45 4.68 26.80 -32.63
N ARG A 46 4.37 25.94 -33.60
CA ARG A 46 4.76 26.11 -35.00
C ARG A 46 4.27 27.43 -35.57
N ARG A 47 2.99 27.78 -35.36
CA ARG A 47 2.44 29.04 -35.87
C ARG A 47 3.17 30.24 -35.28
N ARG A 48 3.39 30.25 -33.96
CA ARG A 48 4.12 31.34 -33.30
C ARG A 48 5.51 31.56 -33.90
N GLN A 49 6.18 30.50 -34.35
CA GLN A 49 7.53 30.56 -34.89
C GLN A 49 7.58 30.93 -36.39
N GLU A 50 6.61 30.45 -37.18
CA GLU A 50 6.66 30.58 -38.64
C GLU A 50 5.78 31.72 -39.19
N ASP A 51 4.72 32.10 -38.46
CA ASP A 51 3.76 33.12 -38.87
C ASP A 51 4.26 34.51 -38.42
N ALA A 52 5.13 35.09 -39.24
CA ALA A 52 5.78 36.39 -38.97
C ALA A 52 4.77 37.55 -38.84
N ASP A 53 3.54 37.38 -39.35
CA ASP A 53 2.51 38.43 -39.38
C ASP A 53 1.75 38.57 -38.05
N VAL A 54 1.94 37.66 -37.08
CA VAL A 54 1.18 37.62 -35.82
C VAL A 54 2.03 37.48 -34.55
N ALA A 55 3.35 37.66 -34.64
CA ALA A 55 4.28 37.36 -33.56
C ALA A 55 4.00 38.05 -32.20
N GLU A 56 3.30 39.20 -32.17
CA GLU A 56 2.94 39.90 -30.92
C GLU A 56 1.43 39.80 -30.53
N GLU A 57 0.52 39.50 -31.45
CA GLU A 57 -0.94 39.45 -31.20
C GLU A 57 -1.51 38.02 -31.14
N TYR A 58 -0.73 37.00 -31.50
CA TYR A 58 -1.19 35.61 -31.48
C TYR A 58 -1.30 35.05 -30.06
N ALA A 59 -2.53 34.88 -29.60
CA ALA A 59 -2.86 34.14 -28.38
C ALA A 59 -3.20 32.68 -28.72
N PRO A 60 -2.27 31.72 -28.54
CA PRO A 60 -2.56 30.32 -28.80
C PRO A 60 -3.53 29.75 -27.77
N GLU A 61 -4.45 28.92 -28.22
CA GLU A 61 -5.39 28.23 -27.34
C GLU A 61 -5.79 26.86 -27.92
N ILE A 62 -6.16 25.96 -27.02
CA ILE A 62 -6.67 24.62 -27.35
C ILE A 62 -8.00 24.44 -26.63
N THR A 63 -9.02 23.97 -27.34
CA THR A 63 -10.35 23.73 -26.79
C THR A 63 -10.75 22.27 -27.02
N VAL A 64 -11.18 21.60 -25.95
CA VAL A 64 -11.68 20.23 -26.00
C VAL A 64 -13.17 20.24 -25.69
N SER A 65 -14.00 19.78 -26.63
CA SER A 65 -15.46 19.82 -26.49
C SER A 65 -16.09 18.44 -26.63
N ILE A 66 -17.17 18.23 -25.86
CA ILE A 66 -17.95 16.99 -25.84
C ILE A 66 -19.30 17.29 -26.52
N ASP A 67 -19.65 16.48 -27.51
CA ASP A 67 -21.00 16.43 -28.08
C ASP A 67 -21.62 15.08 -27.71
N SER A 68 -22.33 15.07 -26.58
CA SER A 68 -22.99 13.85 -26.08
C SER A 68 -24.12 13.37 -26.98
N ALA A 69 -24.74 14.26 -27.78
CA ALA A 69 -25.84 13.88 -28.67
C ALA A 69 -25.34 13.05 -29.85
N ASN A 70 -24.19 13.41 -30.40
CA ASN A 70 -23.55 12.69 -31.51
C ASN A 70 -22.47 11.70 -31.04
N GLN A 71 -22.23 11.57 -29.74
CA GLN A 71 -21.19 10.71 -29.15
C GLN A 71 -19.78 11.08 -29.63
N GLN A 72 -19.53 12.38 -29.75
CA GLN A 72 -18.33 12.93 -30.34
C GLN A 72 -17.48 13.66 -29.31
N LEU A 73 -16.16 13.56 -29.50
CA LEU A 73 -15.17 14.39 -28.82
C LEU A 73 -14.44 15.21 -29.88
N SER A 74 -14.27 16.51 -29.65
CA SER A 74 -13.52 17.38 -30.56
C SER A 74 -12.36 18.05 -29.84
N ILE A 75 -11.22 18.16 -30.51
CA ILE A 75 -10.05 18.91 -30.06
C ILE A 75 -9.78 19.95 -31.13
N GLU A 76 -9.78 21.22 -30.74
CA GLU A 76 -9.59 22.37 -31.61
C GLU A 76 -8.38 23.18 -31.17
N ASP A 77 -7.54 23.56 -32.12
CA ASP A 77 -6.42 24.49 -31.92
C ASP A 77 -6.49 25.63 -32.93
N ASN A 78 -6.02 26.79 -32.52
CA ASN A 78 -5.83 27.94 -33.41
C ASN A 78 -4.37 28.03 -33.95
N GLY A 79 -3.69 26.88 -34.02
CA GLY A 79 -2.29 26.76 -34.45
C GLY A 79 -2.11 26.87 -35.96
N SER A 80 -1.03 26.31 -36.49
CA SER A 80 -0.58 26.56 -37.87
C SER A 80 -1.58 26.09 -38.93
N GLY A 81 -2.42 25.11 -38.58
CA GLY A 81 -3.19 24.35 -39.56
C GLY A 81 -2.28 23.59 -40.54
N LEU A 82 -2.89 22.98 -41.54
CA LEU A 82 -2.19 22.21 -42.59
C LEU A 82 -2.65 22.62 -43.98
N THR A 83 -1.69 22.74 -44.91
CA THR A 83 -1.98 22.85 -46.34
C THR A 83 -2.34 21.49 -46.94
N HIS A 84 -2.86 21.48 -48.17
CA HIS A 84 -3.16 20.24 -48.91
C HIS A 84 -1.96 19.29 -48.98
N ASP A 85 -0.78 19.84 -49.29
CA ASP A 85 0.44 19.05 -49.48
C ASP A 85 0.95 18.51 -48.14
N GLU A 86 0.85 19.31 -47.07
CA GLU A 86 1.19 18.87 -45.71
C GLU A 86 0.27 17.75 -45.21
N ILE A 87 -1.03 17.78 -45.52
CA ILE A 87 -1.95 16.68 -45.21
C ILE A 87 -1.46 15.38 -45.86
N THR A 88 -1.06 15.45 -47.13
CA THR A 88 -0.63 14.29 -47.90
C THR A 88 0.74 13.76 -47.44
N VAL A 89 1.61 14.64 -46.94
CA VAL A 89 2.95 14.24 -46.46
C VAL A 89 2.93 13.76 -45.02
N PHE A 90 2.22 14.44 -44.11
CA PHE A 90 2.34 14.23 -42.66
C PHE A 90 1.18 13.48 -42.03
N LEU A 91 -0.04 13.57 -42.58
CA LEU A 91 -1.18 12.77 -42.08
C LEU A 91 -1.31 11.43 -42.79
N ALA A 92 -0.98 11.39 -44.09
CA ALA A 92 -1.12 10.18 -44.91
C ALA A 92 0.11 9.26 -44.92
N THR A 93 1.24 9.68 -44.35
CA THR A 93 2.48 8.87 -44.30
C THR A 93 2.87 8.55 -42.86
N VAL A 94 2.76 7.27 -42.49
CA VAL A 94 3.13 6.78 -41.16
C VAL A 94 4.62 7.00 -40.87
N GLY A 95 4.96 7.58 -39.72
CA GLY A 95 6.35 7.76 -39.28
C GLY A 95 7.04 9.02 -39.80
N ARG A 96 6.34 9.88 -40.56
CA ARG A 96 6.80 11.24 -40.90
C ARG A 96 6.02 12.27 -40.08
N GLY A 97 6.73 13.17 -39.40
CA GLY A 97 6.11 14.26 -38.64
C GLY A 97 6.89 15.56 -38.81
N TYR A 98 6.17 16.63 -39.15
CA TYR A 98 6.74 17.97 -39.36
C TYR A 98 7.51 18.47 -38.13
N THR A 99 6.98 18.22 -36.93
CA THR A 99 7.60 18.58 -35.64
C THR A 99 9.05 18.09 -35.53
N ARG A 100 9.36 16.92 -36.09
CA ARG A 100 10.73 16.38 -36.07
C ARG A 100 11.66 17.20 -36.96
N GLU A 101 11.21 17.51 -38.18
CA GLU A 101 11.98 18.33 -39.13
C GLU A 101 12.18 19.76 -38.60
N LEU A 102 11.15 20.33 -37.97
CA LEU A 102 11.24 21.64 -37.33
C LEU A 102 12.22 21.64 -36.15
N ARG A 103 12.20 20.60 -35.30
CA ARG A 103 13.16 20.47 -34.19
C ARG A 103 14.60 20.37 -34.67
N GLU A 104 14.87 19.60 -35.72
CA GLU A 104 16.21 19.50 -36.30
C GLU A 104 16.70 20.85 -36.86
N ARG A 105 15.79 21.67 -37.42
CA ARG A 105 16.10 23.03 -37.87
C ARG A 105 16.39 23.97 -36.69
N LEU A 106 15.53 23.98 -35.67
CA LEU A 106 15.66 24.85 -34.49
C LEU A 106 16.83 24.46 -33.59
N GLY A 107 17.11 23.17 -33.41
CA GLY A 107 18.16 22.67 -32.52
C GLY A 107 19.58 23.15 -32.84
N ASN A 108 19.80 23.66 -34.05
CA ASN A 108 21.07 24.23 -34.49
C ASN A 108 21.22 25.74 -34.21
N ALA A 109 20.13 26.45 -33.87
CA ALA A 109 20.11 27.92 -33.75
C ALA A 109 19.38 28.46 -32.50
N GLN A 110 18.30 27.81 -32.06
CA GLN A 110 17.40 28.23 -30.97
C GLN A 110 17.05 27.03 -30.06
N ARG A 111 17.91 26.76 -29.07
CA ARG A 111 17.83 25.54 -28.25
C ARG A 111 16.59 25.49 -27.34
N GLU A 112 16.17 26.62 -26.77
CA GLU A 112 14.98 26.66 -25.89
C GLU A 112 13.69 26.39 -26.67
N GLU A 113 13.52 27.02 -27.83
CA GLU A 113 12.34 26.83 -28.68
C GLU A 113 12.25 25.39 -29.24
N ALA A 114 13.40 24.75 -29.47
CA ALA A 114 13.43 23.33 -29.84
C ALA A 114 12.97 22.39 -28.70
N LEU A 115 13.10 22.82 -27.44
CA LEU A 115 12.63 22.07 -26.26
C LEU A 115 11.11 22.18 -26.08
N ASP A 116 10.48 23.25 -26.57
CA ASP A 116 9.02 23.44 -26.51
C ASP A 116 8.25 22.48 -27.44
N LEU A 117 8.91 21.91 -28.45
CA LEU A 117 8.31 20.93 -29.35
C LEU A 117 8.33 19.52 -28.73
N ILE A 118 7.19 18.84 -28.73
CA ILE A 118 7.03 17.56 -28.01
C ILE A 118 7.04 16.35 -28.96
N GLY A 119 6.43 16.44 -30.15
CA GLY A 119 6.30 15.35 -31.13
C GLY A 119 7.61 14.72 -31.61
N MET A 120 7.73 13.38 -31.60
CA MET A 120 8.96 12.67 -32.03
C MET A 120 8.75 11.63 -33.13
N PHE A 121 7.63 10.89 -33.13
CA PHE A 121 7.49 9.67 -33.94
C PHE A 121 6.54 9.79 -35.13
N GLY A 122 5.67 10.80 -35.18
CA GLY A 122 4.69 10.95 -36.28
C GLY A 122 3.61 9.85 -36.30
N LEU A 123 3.23 9.34 -35.12
CA LEU A 123 2.20 8.29 -34.96
C LEU A 123 0.97 8.77 -34.18
N GLY A 124 0.95 10.03 -33.70
CA GLY A 124 -0.07 10.52 -32.77
C GLY A 124 -1.50 10.59 -33.33
N LEU A 125 -1.67 10.59 -34.66
CA LEU A 125 -2.99 10.45 -35.27
C LEU A 125 -3.48 8.99 -35.22
N LEU A 126 -2.57 8.01 -35.31
CA LEU A 126 -2.96 6.59 -35.32
C LEU A 126 -3.49 6.13 -33.96
N SER A 127 -3.00 6.72 -32.86
CA SER A 127 -3.53 6.46 -31.51
C SER A 127 -5.00 6.86 -31.38
N ALA A 128 -5.51 7.81 -32.17
CA ALA A 128 -6.91 8.19 -32.11
C ALA A 128 -7.86 7.06 -32.58
N PHE A 129 -7.42 6.14 -33.47
CA PHE A 129 -8.21 4.97 -33.86
C PHE A 129 -8.40 3.94 -32.74
N MET A 130 -7.66 4.05 -31.64
CA MET A 130 -7.87 3.22 -30.45
C MET A 130 -9.17 3.59 -29.73
N ILE A 131 -9.56 4.87 -29.79
CA ILE A 131 -10.74 5.39 -29.11
C ILE A 131 -11.87 5.79 -30.06
N ALA A 132 -11.57 5.98 -31.35
CA ALA A 132 -12.52 6.45 -32.35
C ALA A 132 -12.74 5.41 -33.46
N SER A 133 -14.00 5.26 -33.87
CA SER A 133 -14.39 4.47 -35.04
C SER A 133 -14.20 5.23 -36.35
N ARG A 134 -14.35 6.56 -36.28
CA ARG A 134 -14.17 7.50 -37.37
C ARG A 134 -13.48 8.77 -36.85
N ILE A 135 -12.57 9.30 -37.66
CA ILE A 135 -11.85 10.54 -37.39
C ILE A 135 -12.11 11.52 -38.52
N GLU A 136 -12.48 12.74 -38.17
CA GLU A 136 -12.66 13.85 -39.09
C GLU A 136 -11.76 15.03 -38.68
N ILE A 137 -10.89 15.48 -39.58
CA ILE A 137 -10.00 16.62 -39.37
C ILE A 137 -10.43 17.73 -40.33
N THR A 138 -10.76 18.90 -39.80
CA THR A 138 -11.00 20.10 -40.60
C THR A 138 -9.94 21.15 -40.27
N THR A 139 -9.15 21.57 -41.26
CA THR A 139 -7.97 22.42 -41.04
C THR A 139 -7.87 23.53 -42.08
N SER A 140 -7.35 24.70 -41.67
CA SER A 140 -7.00 25.83 -42.55
C SER A 140 -5.65 26.38 -42.12
N SER A 141 -4.71 26.50 -43.06
CA SER A 141 -3.32 26.88 -42.76
C SER A 141 -3.12 28.40 -42.76
N TYR A 142 -2.22 28.90 -41.91
CA TYR A 142 -1.75 30.29 -41.96
C TYR A 142 -1.06 30.64 -43.30
N GLN A 143 -0.51 29.64 -44.00
CA GLN A 143 0.14 29.83 -45.30
C GLN A 143 -0.86 30.08 -46.44
N SER A 144 -2.10 29.66 -46.26
CA SER A 144 -3.18 29.82 -47.24
C SER A 144 -4.51 30.15 -46.54
N PRO A 145 -4.63 31.34 -45.90
CA PRO A 145 -5.82 31.69 -45.13
C PRO A 145 -7.07 31.68 -45.99
N GLY A 146 -8.15 31.07 -45.48
CA GLY A 146 -9.41 30.93 -46.20
C GLY A 146 -9.51 29.70 -47.11
N GLU A 147 -8.40 28.99 -47.36
CA GLU A 147 -8.45 27.64 -47.88
C GLU A 147 -8.55 26.63 -46.73
N ALA A 148 -9.59 25.80 -46.76
CA ALA A 148 -9.80 24.77 -45.75
C ALA A 148 -10.00 23.40 -46.39
N TRP A 149 -9.53 22.38 -45.69
CA TRP A 149 -9.58 20.99 -46.11
C TRP A 149 -10.22 20.14 -45.02
N ARG A 150 -10.99 19.15 -45.45
CA ARG A 150 -11.58 18.12 -44.58
C ARG A 150 -11.04 16.76 -44.97
N TRP A 151 -10.38 16.14 -44.00
CA TRP A 151 -9.86 14.78 -44.06
C TRP A 151 -10.75 13.87 -43.21
N ILE A 152 -11.21 12.75 -43.77
CA ILE A 152 -12.07 11.78 -43.07
C ILE A 152 -11.49 10.40 -43.25
N SER A 153 -11.38 9.63 -42.18
CA SER A 153 -11.00 8.22 -42.24
C SER A 153 -11.83 7.36 -41.30
N ASP A 154 -12.36 6.28 -41.89
CA ASP A 154 -13.10 5.23 -41.21
C ASP A 154 -12.16 4.02 -41.04
N GLY A 155 -11.80 3.69 -39.80
CA GLY A 155 -10.96 2.52 -39.51
C GLY A 155 -9.51 2.56 -40.02
N GLY A 156 -8.99 3.71 -40.45
CA GLY A 156 -7.56 3.97 -40.68
C GLY A 156 -6.92 3.37 -41.94
N GLN A 157 -7.70 2.69 -42.80
CA GLN A 157 -7.17 2.01 -44.00
C GLN A 157 -7.07 2.93 -45.22
N SER A 158 -8.00 3.88 -45.32
CA SER A 158 -8.06 4.87 -46.38
C SER A 158 -8.65 6.16 -45.82
N TYR A 159 -8.44 7.26 -46.53
CA TYR A 159 -9.02 8.55 -46.17
C TYR A 159 -9.61 9.24 -47.39
N ALA A 160 -10.61 10.07 -47.14
CA ALA A 160 -11.16 11.00 -48.11
C ALA A 160 -10.68 12.42 -47.79
N LEU A 161 -10.15 13.13 -48.79
CA LEU A 161 -9.76 14.53 -48.68
C LEU A 161 -10.63 15.38 -49.59
N ARG A 162 -11.24 16.44 -49.05
CA ARG A 162 -12.14 17.35 -49.79
C ARG A 162 -11.93 18.79 -49.35
N LYS A 163 -12.28 19.74 -50.22
CA LYS A 163 -12.36 21.16 -49.83
C LYS A 163 -13.45 21.35 -48.78
N ALA A 164 -13.21 22.26 -47.84
CA ALA A 164 -14.11 22.64 -46.77
C ALA A 164 -14.14 24.16 -46.61
N SER A 165 -14.94 24.64 -45.67
CA SER A 165 -14.92 26.03 -45.21
C SER A 165 -14.62 26.06 -43.71
N ARG A 166 -13.71 26.95 -43.32
CA ARG A 166 -13.35 27.23 -41.92
C ARG A 166 -13.05 28.72 -41.83
N GLU A 167 -13.62 29.40 -40.84
CA GLU A 167 -13.46 30.85 -40.68
C GLU A 167 -12.08 31.23 -40.09
N SER A 168 -11.56 30.40 -39.19
CA SER A 168 -10.30 30.61 -38.48
C SER A 168 -9.19 29.69 -38.96
N ILE A 169 -7.95 30.17 -38.90
CA ILE A 169 -6.73 29.36 -39.07
C ILE A 169 -6.63 28.39 -37.88
N GLY A 170 -6.19 27.16 -38.15
CA GLY A 170 -6.03 26.10 -37.15
C GLY A 170 -6.64 24.78 -37.58
N THR A 171 -6.84 23.88 -36.62
CA THR A 171 -7.33 22.52 -36.86
C THR A 171 -8.38 22.11 -35.85
N THR A 172 -9.41 21.37 -36.30
CA THR A 172 -10.36 20.66 -35.43
C THR A 172 -10.28 19.19 -35.78
N VAL A 173 -9.95 18.36 -34.78
CA VAL A 173 -10.00 16.90 -34.84
C VAL A 173 -11.25 16.44 -34.11
N ARG A 174 -12.19 15.85 -34.84
CA ARG A 174 -13.43 15.27 -34.32
C ARG A 174 -13.35 13.74 -34.35
N LEU A 175 -13.71 13.14 -33.23
CA LEU A 175 -13.65 11.71 -32.98
C LEU A 175 -15.05 11.16 -32.74
N ASP A 176 -15.48 10.22 -33.57
CA ASP A 176 -16.68 9.42 -33.30
C ASP A 176 -16.27 8.26 -32.40
N LEU A 177 -16.56 8.38 -31.10
CA LEU A 177 -16.02 7.47 -30.09
C LEU A 177 -16.60 6.05 -30.23
N ARG A 178 -15.73 5.07 -30.01
CA ARG A 178 -16.12 3.66 -29.86
C ARG A 178 -16.85 3.43 -28.54
N GLU A 179 -17.60 2.34 -28.44
CA GLU A 179 -18.40 2.01 -27.24
C GLU A 179 -17.56 1.98 -25.95
N ASP A 180 -16.37 1.39 -26.04
CA ASP A 180 -15.40 1.23 -24.95
C ASP A 180 -14.67 2.53 -24.57
N ALA A 181 -14.76 3.56 -25.41
CA ALA A 181 -14.18 4.88 -25.16
C ALA A 181 -15.20 5.95 -24.71
N LYS A 182 -16.50 5.60 -24.65
CA LYS A 182 -17.58 6.55 -24.29
C LYS A 182 -17.47 7.14 -22.90
N PHE A 183 -16.69 6.53 -22.00
CA PHE A 183 -16.38 7.10 -20.69
C PHE A 183 -15.69 8.48 -20.81
N LEU A 184 -15.04 8.80 -21.94
CA LEU A 184 -14.47 10.12 -22.22
C LEU A 184 -15.53 11.21 -22.51
N LEU A 185 -16.79 10.84 -22.71
CA LEU A 185 -17.92 11.78 -22.81
C LEU A 185 -18.38 12.29 -21.43
N ASP A 186 -17.80 11.77 -20.35
CA ASP A 186 -17.95 12.35 -19.02
C ASP A 186 -16.94 13.49 -18.84
N ALA A 187 -17.45 14.71 -18.62
CA ALA A 187 -16.62 15.88 -18.48
C ALA A 187 -15.65 15.81 -17.29
N SER A 188 -16.01 15.15 -16.19
CA SER A 188 -15.14 15.00 -15.01
C SER A 188 -13.96 14.08 -15.30
N ILE A 189 -14.22 12.98 -16.03
CA ILE A 189 -13.18 12.05 -16.49
C ILE A 189 -12.26 12.77 -17.49
N LEU A 190 -12.81 13.43 -18.51
CA LEU A 190 -12.02 14.13 -19.51
C LEU A 190 -11.12 15.19 -18.86
N ARG A 191 -11.65 15.98 -17.93
CA ARG A 191 -10.87 16.96 -17.15
C ARG A 191 -9.74 16.30 -16.38
N SER A 192 -10.00 15.17 -15.74
CA SER A 192 -8.98 14.40 -15.02
C SER A 192 -7.87 13.97 -15.98
N VAL A 193 -8.22 13.38 -17.13
CA VAL A 193 -7.26 12.96 -18.17
C VAL A 193 -6.39 14.13 -18.65
N LEU A 194 -7.01 15.26 -18.98
CA LEU A 194 -6.30 16.46 -19.43
C LEU A 194 -5.36 17.01 -18.34
N LYS A 195 -5.83 17.08 -17.08
CA LYS A 195 -5.00 17.52 -15.95
C LYS A 195 -3.84 16.57 -15.66
N THR A 196 -4.02 15.27 -15.83
CA THR A 196 -2.96 14.27 -15.66
C THR A 196 -1.84 14.52 -16.66
N TYR A 197 -2.15 14.59 -17.96
CA TYR A 197 -1.13 14.65 -19.01
C TYR A 197 -0.60 16.04 -19.32
N ALA A 198 -1.46 17.06 -19.31
CA ALA A 198 -1.20 18.38 -19.87
C ALA A 198 -1.15 19.50 -18.81
N ALA A 199 -1.09 19.16 -17.52
CA ALA A 199 -1.07 20.13 -16.42
C ALA A 199 0.02 21.21 -16.55
N PHE A 200 1.15 20.89 -17.18
CA PHE A 200 2.30 21.81 -17.28
C PHE A 200 2.49 22.40 -18.66
N LEU A 201 1.62 22.10 -19.63
CA LEU A 201 1.73 22.72 -20.95
C LEU A 201 1.52 24.24 -20.84
N PRO A 202 2.33 25.05 -21.55
CA PRO A 202 2.24 26.51 -21.47
C PRO A 202 1.02 27.10 -22.20
N ILE A 203 0.45 26.37 -23.17
CA ILE A 203 -0.70 26.83 -23.96
C ILE A 203 -2.00 26.52 -23.18
N PRO A 204 -2.91 27.50 -23.00
CA PRO A 204 -4.15 27.29 -22.26
C PRO A 204 -5.06 26.25 -22.93
N ILE A 205 -5.57 25.31 -22.13
CA ILE A 205 -6.46 24.24 -22.59
C ILE A 205 -7.83 24.39 -21.92
N TYR A 206 -8.87 24.65 -22.72
CA TYR A 206 -10.25 24.82 -22.27
C TYR A 206 -11.07 23.55 -22.48
N VAL A 207 -12.06 23.33 -21.63
CA VAL A 207 -13.05 22.25 -21.79
C VAL A 207 -14.42 22.87 -22.03
N GLY A 208 -14.95 22.71 -23.25
CA GLY A 208 -16.19 23.34 -23.69
C GLY A 208 -16.10 24.87 -23.63
N GLU A 209 -17.06 25.50 -22.96
CA GLU A 209 -17.17 26.97 -22.81
C GLU A 209 -16.61 27.48 -21.47
N ASP A 210 -15.76 26.68 -20.82
CA ASP A 210 -15.14 27.09 -19.57
C ASP A 210 -14.36 28.41 -19.70
N ALA A 211 -14.56 29.31 -18.74
CA ALA A 211 -13.82 30.57 -18.70
C ALA A 211 -12.36 30.43 -18.21
N ILE A 212 -12.00 29.29 -17.61
CA ILE A 212 -10.71 29.06 -16.96
C ILE A 212 -10.09 27.79 -17.56
N PRO A 213 -8.83 27.84 -18.05
CA PRO A 213 -8.19 26.68 -18.62
C PRO A 213 -7.85 25.64 -17.54
N ILE A 214 -7.77 24.36 -17.91
CA ILE A 214 -7.52 23.24 -16.99
C ILE A 214 -6.11 23.26 -16.38
N ASN A 215 -5.16 23.91 -17.06
CA ASN A 215 -3.76 24.09 -16.68
C ASN A 215 -3.47 25.48 -16.08
N ASN A 216 -4.47 26.08 -15.43
CA ASN A 216 -4.38 27.42 -14.81
C ASN A 216 -3.56 27.50 -13.51
N SER A 217 -3.04 26.38 -12.99
CA SER A 217 -2.17 26.34 -11.80
C SER A 217 -0.76 25.93 -12.21
N PRO A 218 0.07 26.89 -12.68
CA PRO A 218 1.40 26.59 -13.17
C PRO A 218 2.29 26.07 -12.04
N ALA A 219 3.13 25.09 -12.38
CA ALA A 219 4.10 24.57 -11.43
C ALA A 219 5.07 25.67 -10.97
N PRO A 220 5.50 25.68 -9.69
CA PRO A 220 6.33 26.76 -9.14
C PRO A 220 7.63 27.04 -9.92
N TRP A 221 8.20 26.03 -10.58
CA TRP A 221 9.42 26.14 -11.40
C TRP A 221 9.21 26.67 -12.82
N LEU A 222 7.96 26.86 -13.26
CA LEU A 222 7.61 27.45 -14.55
C LEU A 222 7.33 28.95 -14.46
N LEU A 223 7.45 29.52 -13.27
CA LEU A 223 7.13 30.91 -12.99
C LEU A 223 8.43 31.72 -12.90
N ASP A 224 8.47 32.87 -13.57
CA ASP A 224 9.69 33.68 -13.68
C ASP A 224 10.29 34.03 -12.31
N SER A 225 11.59 33.71 -12.20
CA SER A 225 12.45 33.87 -11.02
C SER A 225 12.52 35.30 -10.47
N GLU A 226 12.32 36.31 -11.32
CA GLU A 226 12.52 37.72 -10.94
C GLU A 226 11.39 38.32 -10.08
N ALA A 227 10.22 37.67 -9.99
CA ALA A 227 9.05 38.28 -9.37
C ALA A 227 8.93 38.11 -7.84
N SER A 228 9.78 37.33 -7.16
CA SER A 228 9.60 37.10 -5.72
C SER A 228 10.92 36.92 -4.98
N GLY A 229 11.41 38.03 -4.41
CA GLY A 229 12.56 38.05 -3.51
C GLY A 229 12.36 37.19 -2.26
N ALA A 230 13.48 36.65 -1.78
CA ALA A 230 13.68 35.80 -0.60
C ALA A 230 13.36 34.29 -0.76
N ARG A 231 14.36 33.45 -0.44
CA ARG A 231 14.28 31.97 -0.37
C ARG A 231 13.05 31.46 0.39
N PHE A 232 12.62 32.16 1.45
CA PHE A 232 11.44 31.81 2.25
C PHE A 232 10.12 31.86 1.46
N GLY A 233 9.97 32.80 0.53
CA GLY A 233 8.78 32.90 -0.33
C GLY A 233 8.70 31.74 -1.32
N GLN A 234 9.86 31.24 -1.77
CA GLN A 234 9.95 30.10 -2.68
C GLN A 234 9.53 28.80 -1.98
N THR A 235 10.12 28.45 -0.83
CA THR A 235 9.77 27.21 -0.11
C THR A 235 8.29 27.14 0.25
N ALA A 236 7.70 28.24 0.74
CA ALA A 236 6.28 28.29 1.07
C ALA A 236 5.39 28.03 -0.16
N ARG A 237 5.76 28.59 -1.32
CA ARG A 237 5.04 28.36 -2.58
C ARG A 237 5.03 26.90 -2.99
N TYR A 238 6.18 26.22 -2.94
CA TYR A 238 6.26 24.80 -3.26
C TYR A 238 5.47 23.95 -2.25
N LEU A 239 5.55 24.27 -0.94
CA LEU A 239 4.78 23.58 0.08
C LEU A 239 3.27 23.66 -0.20
N SER A 240 2.72 24.86 -0.41
CA SER A 240 1.30 25.04 -0.71
C SER A 240 0.89 24.32 -2.00
N TRP A 241 1.72 24.41 -3.05
CA TRP A 241 1.42 23.76 -4.32
C TRP A 241 1.44 22.22 -4.21
N ILE A 242 2.37 21.65 -3.44
CA ILE A 242 2.38 20.20 -3.17
C ILE A 242 1.16 19.80 -2.32
N GLU A 243 0.82 20.57 -1.28
CA GLU A 243 -0.31 20.29 -0.39
C GLU A 243 -1.65 20.31 -1.14
N GLU A 244 -1.85 21.29 -2.04
CA GLU A 244 -3.03 21.36 -2.90
C GLU A 244 -3.15 20.18 -3.88
N ARG A 245 -2.01 19.70 -4.42
CA ARG A 245 -1.99 18.65 -5.45
C ARG A 245 -2.02 17.24 -4.87
N THR A 246 -1.40 17.04 -3.70
CA THR A 246 -1.17 15.71 -3.11
C THR A 246 -1.98 15.47 -1.84
N GLU A 247 -2.62 16.51 -1.30
CA GLU A 247 -3.26 16.49 0.03
C GLU A 247 -2.29 16.14 1.18
N LEU A 248 -0.98 16.21 0.92
CA LEU A 248 0.07 15.93 1.88
C LEU A 248 0.88 17.20 2.12
N ARG A 249 1.07 17.54 3.39
CA ARG A 249 2.01 18.60 3.79
C ARG A 249 3.41 18.02 3.99
N PRO A 250 4.40 18.33 3.13
CA PRO A 250 5.73 17.76 3.26
C PRO A 250 6.46 18.26 4.51
N LEU A 251 7.36 17.41 5.05
CA LEU A 251 8.32 17.78 6.09
C LEU A 251 9.45 18.65 5.54
N SER A 252 9.78 18.44 4.27
CA SER A 252 10.87 19.13 3.60
C SER A 252 10.63 19.16 2.10
N VAL A 253 11.15 20.20 1.46
CA VAL A 253 11.02 20.46 0.03
C VAL A 253 12.38 20.87 -0.52
N LEU A 254 12.75 20.27 -1.65
CA LEU A 254 13.95 20.54 -2.43
C LEU A 254 13.54 20.94 -3.85
N PRO A 255 13.50 22.24 -4.17
CA PRO A 255 13.38 22.72 -5.55
C PRO A 255 14.55 22.23 -6.39
N LEU A 256 14.27 21.74 -7.60
CA LEU A 256 15.28 21.29 -8.54
C LEU A 256 15.65 22.40 -9.53
N SER A 257 16.92 22.42 -9.93
CA SER A 257 17.47 23.31 -10.93
C SER A 257 18.44 22.56 -11.84
N ASP A 258 18.73 23.13 -13.01
CA ASP A 258 19.65 22.56 -13.98
C ASP A 258 20.99 22.16 -13.35
N VAL A 259 21.48 20.97 -13.73
CA VAL A 259 22.69 20.39 -13.15
C VAL A 259 23.76 20.21 -14.22
N GLN A 260 25.01 20.51 -13.90
CA GLN A 260 26.14 20.15 -14.76
C GLN A 260 26.60 18.72 -14.44
N ALA A 261 26.57 17.85 -15.45
CA ALA A 261 27.17 16.53 -15.39
C ALA A 261 28.72 16.62 -15.35
N GLU A 262 29.37 15.52 -14.98
CA GLU A 262 30.84 15.46 -14.84
C GLU A 262 31.60 15.76 -16.13
N ASP A 263 30.99 15.47 -17.28
CA ASP A 263 31.52 15.75 -18.61
C ASP A 263 31.30 17.21 -19.07
N GLY A 264 30.65 18.05 -18.24
CA GLY A 264 30.31 19.43 -18.54
C GLY A 264 28.95 19.62 -19.23
N THR A 265 28.21 18.56 -19.51
CA THR A 265 26.87 18.65 -20.11
C THR A 265 25.87 19.23 -19.11
N VAL A 266 25.12 20.26 -19.50
CA VAL A 266 24.02 20.79 -18.69
C VAL A 266 22.78 19.92 -18.89
N ILE A 267 22.33 19.28 -17.82
CA ILE A 267 21.08 18.54 -17.74
C ILE A 267 19.98 19.51 -17.30
N PRO A 268 19.03 19.86 -18.20
CA PRO A 268 17.88 20.67 -17.83
C PRO A 268 16.99 19.87 -16.87
N LEU A 269 16.96 20.27 -15.61
CA LEU A 269 16.30 19.52 -14.54
C LEU A 269 15.47 20.50 -13.71
N ARG A 270 14.15 20.45 -13.88
CA ARG A 270 13.21 21.29 -13.16
C ARG A 270 12.26 20.42 -12.36
N GLY A 271 11.64 21.00 -11.34
CA GLY A 271 10.69 20.28 -10.49
C GLY A 271 10.94 20.46 -9.02
N VAL A 272 10.52 19.45 -8.26
CA VAL A 272 10.63 19.42 -6.80
C VAL A 272 10.72 17.99 -6.30
N LEU A 273 11.63 17.77 -5.35
CA LEU A 273 11.61 16.60 -4.47
C LEU A 273 11.10 17.03 -3.10
N PHE A 274 10.43 16.13 -2.40
CA PHE A 274 9.88 16.43 -1.08
C PHE A 274 9.79 15.18 -0.21
N VAL A 275 9.81 15.39 1.11
CA VAL A 275 9.67 14.31 2.09
C VAL A 275 8.25 14.35 2.65
N PRO A 276 7.42 13.31 2.46
CA PRO A 276 6.06 13.26 3.00
C PRO A 276 6.05 13.15 4.55
N PRO A 277 4.95 13.52 5.22
CA PRO A 277 4.88 13.65 6.68
C PRO A 277 4.98 12.34 7.47
N ARG A 278 4.66 11.18 6.88
CA ARG A 278 4.83 9.86 7.49
C ARG A 278 5.11 8.81 6.44
N SER A 279 6.01 7.87 6.74
CA SER A 279 6.03 6.58 6.05
C SER A 279 4.85 5.75 6.55
N ILE A 280 3.75 5.70 5.79
CA ILE A 280 2.70 4.72 6.07
C ILE A 280 3.32 3.34 5.85
N VAL A 281 3.45 2.57 6.94
CA VAL A 281 3.96 1.18 6.96
C VAL A 281 3.07 0.22 6.12
N SER A 282 2.02 0.72 5.46
CA SER A 282 1.18 -0.03 4.53
C SER A 282 1.63 0.15 3.07
N ILE A 283 2.64 -0.60 2.64
CA ILE A 283 2.75 -1.18 1.29
C ILE A 283 2.55 -0.20 0.09
N GLN A 284 2.83 1.08 0.27
CA GLN A 284 3.22 1.96 -0.82
C GLN A 284 4.57 2.52 -0.40
N GLU A 285 5.63 1.87 -0.86
CA GLU A 285 6.96 2.45 -0.87
C GLU A 285 6.81 3.85 -1.48
N TYR A 286 7.03 4.90 -0.67
CA TYR A 286 7.35 6.20 -1.24
C TYR A 286 8.64 6.07 -2.08
N GLY A 287 8.99 7.08 -2.87
CA GLY A 287 9.94 6.91 -3.98
C GLY A 287 9.30 6.96 -5.36
N ASP A 288 7.97 7.08 -5.44
CA ASP A 288 7.30 7.37 -6.70
C ASP A 288 7.67 8.81 -7.14
N ILE A 289 8.34 8.90 -8.29
CA ILE A 289 8.58 10.17 -8.98
C ILE A 289 7.63 10.28 -10.16
N THR A 290 6.87 11.36 -10.17
CA THR A 290 6.08 11.75 -11.34
C THR A 290 7.02 12.43 -12.33
N VAL A 291 7.20 11.85 -13.50
CA VAL A 291 8.13 12.34 -14.52
C VAL A 291 7.38 12.93 -15.70
N TYR A 292 7.68 14.20 -15.95
CA TYR A 292 7.33 14.95 -17.13
C TYR A 292 8.56 15.05 -18.04
N VAL A 293 8.32 14.97 -19.35
CA VAL A 293 9.33 15.28 -20.36
C VAL A 293 8.72 16.33 -21.26
N ARG A 294 9.30 17.53 -21.25
CA ARG A 294 8.78 18.70 -21.98
C ARG A 294 7.33 18.98 -21.59
N HIS A 295 7.09 19.10 -20.28
CA HIS A 295 5.79 19.45 -19.72
C HIS A 295 4.67 18.42 -19.93
N MET A 296 4.96 17.26 -20.54
CA MET A 296 4.01 16.16 -20.74
C MET A 296 4.31 14.99 -19.82
N LEU A 297 3.29 14.49 -19.13
CA LEU A 297 3.44 13.34 -18.23
C LEU A 297 3.82 12.09 -19.02
N ILE A 298 4.88 11.41 -18.57
CA ILE A 298 5.29 10.10 -19.05
C ILE A 298 4.82 9.01 -18.08
N THR A 299 5.14 9.16 -16.80
CA THR A 299 4.81 8.18 -15.75
C THR A 299 4.63 8.88 -14.40
N GLU A 300 3.69 8.39 -13.59
CA GLU A 300 3.46 8.88 -12.22
C GLU A 300 4.33 8.16 -11.18
N ARG A 301 4.93 7.03 -11.56
CA ARG A 301 5.61 6.11 -10.63
C ARG A 301 6.95 5.64 -11.17
N GLU A 302 7.86 6.58 -11.42
CA GLU A 302 9.24 6.24 -11.72
C GLU A 302 10.06 6.11 -10.44
N ARG A 303 10.26 4.86 -10.01
CA ARG A 303 10.94 4.55 -8.74
C ARG A 303 12.45 4.47 -8.87
N ASP A 304 12.93 4.18 -10.07
CA ASP A 304 14.34 3.91 -10.31
C ASP A 304 15.12 5.20 -10.61
N LEU A 305 14.42 6.33 -10.75
CA LEU A 305 15.05 7.65 -10.93
C LEU A 305 15.74 8.17 -9.66
N LEU A 306 15.31 7.68 -8.48
CA LEU A 306 16.00 7.94 -7.22
C LEU A 306 16.86 6.75 -6.79
N PRO A 307 17.94 6.99 -6.04
CA PRO A 307 18.71 5.91 -5.46
C PRO A 307 17.85 5.08 -4.50
N ALA A 308 18.16 3.78 -4.38
CA ALA A 308 17.36 2.84 -3.60
C ALA A 308 17.20 3.26 -2.12
N TRP A 309 18.13 4.04 -1.58
CA TRP A 309 18.04 4.53 -0.20
C TRP A 309 17.04 5.68 -0.01
N ALA A 310 16.70 6.41 -1.07
CA ALA A 310 15.83 7.59 -1.02
C ALA A 310 14.34 7.25 -1.19
N ARG A 311 13.93 6.00 -0.91
CA ARG A 311 12.52 5.52 -1.01
C ARG A 311 11.58 6.12 0.05
N PHE A 312 12.03 7.12 0.80
CA PHE A 312 11.18 7.94 1.65
C PHE A 312 10.96 9.35 1.05
N VAL A 313 11.49 9.61 -0.14
CA VAL A 313 11.35 10.88 -0.88
C VAL A 313 10.37 10.68 -2.03
N SER A 314 9.53 11.66 -2.29
CA SER A 314 8.67 11.72 -3.48
C SER A 314 8.99 12.97 -4.28
N GLY A 315 8.50 13.05 -5.51
CA GLY A 315 8.83 14.20 -6.33
C GLY A 315 8.08 14.28 -7.64
N ILE A 316 8.17 15.46 -8.24
CA ILE A 316 7.69 15.76 -9.56
C ILE A 316 8.86 16.36 -10.31
N VAL A 317 9.29 15.71 -11.38
CA VAL A 317 10.46 16.08 -12.17
C VAL A 317 10.02 16.36 -13.60
N ASP A 318 10.49 17.47 -14.16
CA ASP A 318 10.37 17.80 -15.57
C ASP A 318 11.78 17.88 -16.17
N CYS A 319 12.13 16.89 -16.99
CA CYS A 319 13.48 16.74 -17.53
C CYS A 319 13.43 16.42 -19.03
N PRO A 320 13.61 17.42 -19.91
CA PRO A 320 13.65 17.22 -21.36
C PRO A 320 14.77 16.31 -21.88
N ALA A 321 15.77 16.02 -21.06
CA ALA A 321 16.89 15.12 -21.40
C ALA A 321 16.54 13.64 -21.28
N LEU A 322 15.48 13.28 -20.54
CA LEU A 322 15.06 11.89 -20.39
C LEU A 322 14.39 11.37 -21.68
N ASN A 323 14.70 10.12 -22.02
CA ASN A 323 14.17 9.47 -23.21
C ASN A 323 13.00 8.53 -22.85
N PRO A 324 11.75 8.85 -23.23
CA PRO A 324 10.64 7.91 -23.08
C PRO A 324 10.76 6.73 -24.06
N THR A 325 10.09 5.62 -23.73
CA THR A 325 9.90 4.50 -24.66
C THR A 325 8.96 4.89 -25.81
N ALA A 326 8.82 4.01 -26.81
CA ALA A 326 7.93 4.27 -27.95
C ALA A 326 6.46 4.46 -27.54
N SER A 327 5.99 3.75 -26.50
CA SER A 327 4.66 3.96 -25.89
C SER A 327 4.55 5.27 -25.11
N ARG A 328 5.70 5.78 -24.65
CA ARG A 328 5.83 6.92 -23.72
C ARG A 328 5.05 6.71 -22.43
N GLU A 329 4.96 5.47 -21.98
CA GLU A 329 4.41 5.11 -20.66
C GLU A 329 5.52 4.84 -19.63
N THR A 330 6.76 4.68 -20.11
CA THR A 330 7.95 4.39 -19.31
C THR A 330 9.17 5.11 -19.87
N LEU A 331 10.23 5.17 -19.08
CA LEU A 331 11.52 5.73 -19.50
C LEU A 331 12.47 4.64 -19.99
N ARG A 332 13.41 5.02 -20.86
CA ARG A 332 14.53 4.18 -21.24
C ARG A 332 15.64 4.35 -20.23
N HIS A 333 16.16 3.24 -19.72
CA HIS A 333 17.27 3.24 -18.76
C HIS A 333 18.60 3.28 -19.53
N ASP A 334 18.91 4.46 -20.08
CA ASP A 334 20.13 4.75 -20.83
C ASP A 334 21.14 5.58 -20.01
N GLU A 335 22.23 6.02 -20.65
CA GLU A 335 23.27 6.83 -19.99
C GLU A 335 22.73 8.16 -19.46
N LEU A 336 21.75 8.77 -20.14
CA LEU A 336 21.12 10.01 -19.69
C LEU A 336 20.25 9.79 -18.45
N PHE A 337 19.51 8.67 -18.40
CA PHE A 337 18.79 8.28 -17.20
C PHE A 337 19.72 8.14 -15.99
N ALA A 338 20.86 7.45 -16.16
CA ALA A 338 21.86 7.30 -15.10
C ALA A 338 22.48 8.63 -14.66
N ALA A 339 22.72 9.55 -15.61
CA ALA A 339 23.23 10.88 -15.31
C ALA A 339 22.22 11.72 -14.50
N VAL A 340 20.92 11.66 -14.85
CA VAL A 340 19.85 12.32 -14.08
C VAL A 340 19.72 11.72 -12.68
N GLN A 341 19.77 10.38 -12.56
CA GLN A 341 19.74 9.70 -11.26
C GLN A 341 20.89 10.18 -10.34
N THR A 342 22.11 10.25 -10.89
CA THR A 342 23.30 10.73 -10.17
C THR A 342 23.16 12.19 -9.73
N ALA A 343 22.61 13.04 -10.61
CA ALA A 343 22.36 14.44 -10.31
C ALA A 343 21.34 14.62 -9.17
N LEU A 344 20.25 13.85 -9.18
CA LEU A 344 19.23 13.86 -8.12
C LEU A 344 19.77 13.33 -6.79
N GLU A 345 20.57 12.27 -6.81
CA GLU A 345 21.22 11.73 -5.62
C GLU A 345 22.12 12.78 -4.95
N LYS A 346 22.98 13.44 -5.75
CA LYS A 346 23.85 14.52 -5.26
C LYS A 346 23.07 15.69 -4.68
N ALA A 347 21.99 16.11 -5.35
CA ALA A 347 21.12 17.19 -4.87
C ALA A 347 20.45 16.84 -3.53
N LEU A 348 19.97 15.59 -3.39
CA LEU A 348 19.36 15.11 -2.15
C LEU A 348 20.35 15.06 -0.99
N LEU A 349 21.56 14.52 -1.21
CA LEU A 349 22.59 14.47 -0.19
C LEU A 349 22.97 15.88 0.28
N ALA A 350 23.23 16.80 -0.65
CA ALA A 350 23.53 18.20 -0.33
C ALA A 350 22.40 18.88 0.47
N HIS A 351 21.14 18.60 0.12
CA HIS A 351 19.97 19.12 0.85
C HIS A 351 19.87 18.57 2.28
N PHE A 352 20.11 17.27 2.47
CA PHE A 352 20.11 16.68 3.80
C PHE A 352 21.29 17.13 4.66
N GLU A 353 22.45 17.39 4.05
CA GLU A 353 23.58 18.02 4.73
C GLU A 353 23.24 19.45 5.20
N ASP A 354 22.63 20.26 4.33
CA ASP A 354 22.18 21.61 4.69
C ASP A 354 21.16 21.59 5.84
N LEU A 355 20.19 20.66 5.81
CA LEU A 355 19.25 20.47 6.90
C LEU A 355 19.93 20.04 8.20
N ALA A 356 20.91 19.12 8.13
CA ALA A 356 21.63 18.67 9.31
C ALA A 356 22.43 19.81 9.97
N ASP A 357 23.03 20.69 9.17
CA ASP A 357 23.89 21.78 9.65
C ASP A 357 23.09 23.02 10.09
N HIS A 358 21.99 23.36 9.40
CA HIS A 358 21.26 24.62 9.59
C HIS A 358 19.84 24.46 10.17
N ALA A 359 19.23 23.28 10.07
CA ALA A 359 17.87 22.99 10.55
C ALA A 359 17.77 21.62 11.26
N PRO A 360 18.57 21.38 12.32
CA PRO A 360 18.72 20.04 12.91
C PRO A 360 17.42 19.47 13.49
N LEU A 361 16.47 20.31 13.92
CA LEU A 361 15.16 19.87 14.40
C LEU A 361 14.29 19.32 13.26
N ASP A 362 14.33 19.95 12.08
CA ASP A 362 13.61 19.49 10.89
C ASP A 362 14.24 18.19 10.37
N TRP A 363 15.58 18.12 10.36
CA TRP A 363 16.29 16.89 10.03
C TRP A 363 15.93 15.74 10.98
N GLN A 364 15.92 15.99 12.29
CA GLN A 364 15.50 15.00 13.28
C GLN A 364 14.04 14.56 13.05
N ALA A 365 13.13 15.50 12.74
CA ALA A 365 11.74 15.17 12.46
C ALA A 365 11.59 14.25 11.23
N ILE A 366 12.37 14.49 10.16
CA ILE A 366 12.42 13.63 8.98
C ILE A 366 12.91 12.23 9.36
N VAL A 367 14.05 12.14 10.07
CA VAL A 367 14.63 10.85 10.46
C VAL A 367 13.66 10.06 11.33
N GLN A 368 12.97 10.71 12.26
CA GLN A 368 11.99 10.07 13.14
C GLN A 368 10.73 9.63 12.39
N ALA A 369 10.20 10.45 11.47
CA ALA A 369 9.02 10.13 10.68
C ALA A 369 9.23 8.93 9.73
N HIS A 370 10.48 8.69 9.33
CA HIS A 370 10.89 7.65 8.39
C HIS A 370 11.91 6.66 9.00
N ASN A 371 11.89 6.51 10.32
CA ASN A 371 12.89 5.79 11.11
C ASN A 371 13.23 4.40 10.56
N ASP A 372 12.22 3.59 10.27
CA ASP A 372 12.41 2.20 9.83
C ASP A 372 12.99 2.08 8.41
N LEU A 373 12.56 2.97 7.49
CA LEU A 373 13.10 3.02 6.13
C LEU A 373 14.56 3.51 6.14
N ILE A 374 14.84 4.58 6.89
CA ILE A 374 16.18 5.15 7.02
C ILE A 374 17.13 4.15 7.68
N LYS A 375 16.70 3.43 8.74
CA LYS A 375 17.50 2.34 9.32
C LYS A 375 17.82 1.27 8.29
N GLY A 376 16.84 0.79 7.53
CA GLY A 376 17.06 -0.27 6.52
C GLY A 376 18.01 0.14 5.41
N TRP A 377 17.82 1.34 4.86
CA TRP A 377 18.56 1.79 3.69
C TRP A 377 19.94 2.37 4.01
N SER A 378 20.10 3.04 5.15
CA SER A 378 21.38 3.65 5.54
C SER A 378 22.49 2.61 5.73
N VAL A 379 22.18 1.36 6.11
CA VAL A 379 23.17 0.27 6.19
C VAL A 379 23.89 0.05 4.85
N ARG A 380 23.24 0.36 3.73
CA ARG A 380 23.79 0.22 2.38
C ARG A 380 24.34 1.53 1.81
N ALA A 381 24.24 2.65 2.54
CA ALA A 381 24.64 3.98 2.11
C ALA A 381 25.51 4.64 3.20
N PRO A 382 26.85 4.46 3.18
CA PRO A 382 27.74 4.90 4.26
C PRO A 382 27.67 6.41 4.56
N GLU A 383 27.51 7.23 3.54
CA GLU A 383 27.39 8.70 3.67
C GLU A 383 26.14 9.06 4.48
N LEU A 384 24.99 8.49 4.12
CA LEU A 384 23.73 8.67 4.87
C LEU A 384 23.84 8.10 6.29
N PHE A 385 24.47 6.92 6.46
CA PHE A 385 24.58 6.24 7.75
C PHE A 385 25.16 7.14 8.84
N THR A 386 26.29 7.80 8.57
CA THR A 386 26.94 8.66 9.56
C THR A 386 26.10 9.87 9.97
N ARG A 387 25.20 10.34 9.10
CA ARG A 387 24.32 11.49 9.35
C ARG A 387 23.05 11.15 10.12
N VAL A 388 22.62 9.88 10.09
CA VAL A 388 21.38 9.40 10.75
C VAL A 388 21.63 8.50 11.95
N ALA A 389 22.85 7.98 12.11
CA ALA A 389 23.25 7.02 13.14
C ALA A 389 22.77 7.37 14.55
N ASP A 390 22.91 8.63 14.92
CA ASP A 390 22.60 9.15 16.26
C ASP A 390 21.16 9.64 16.41
N LEU A 391 20.42 9.70 15.30
CA LEU A 391 19.08 10.28 15.21
C LEU A 391 17.98 9.22 15.12
N VAL A 392 18.27 8.03 14.61
CA VAL A 392 17.29 6.93 14.57
C VAL A 392 16.96 6.45 15.98
N SER A 393 15.72 6.00 16.16
CA SER A 393 15.21 5.44 17.41
C SER A 393 15.03 3.93 17.35
N PHE A 394 15.16 3.32 18.52
CA PHE A 394 14.95 1.91 18.75
C PHE A 394 13.93 1.72 19.87
N LYS A 395 13.07 0.71 19.73
CA LYS A 395 12.30 0.20 20.86
C LYS A 395 13.26 -0.48 21.82
N THR A 396 13.17 -0.14 23.09
CA THR A 396 14.00 -0.73 24.15
C THR A 396 13.13 -1.18 25.31
N SER A 397 13.71 -1.94 26.22
CA SER A 397 13.10 -2.29 27.51
C SER A 397 12.71 -1.08 28.39
N ARG A 398 13.19 0.13 28.06
CA ARG A 398 12.90 1.38 28.78
C ARG A 398 12.15 2.42 27.95
N GLY A 399 11.49 1.97 26.88
CA GLY A 399 10.81 2.83 25.93
C GLY A 399 11.65 3.09 24.69
N GLU A 400 11.27 4.10 23.92
CA GLU A 400 11.93 4.41 22.65
C GLU A 400 13.12 5.35 22.87
N LEU A 401 14.32 4.95 22.42
CA LEU A 401 15.57 5.67 22.65
C LEU A 401 16.41 5.72 21.38
N THR A 402 17.15 6.81 21.18
CA THR A 402 18.25 6.86 20.20
C THR A 402 19.48 6.14 20.75
N LEU A 403 20.43 5.77 19.88
CA LEU A 403 21.66 5.11 20.33
C LEU A 403 22.49 5.97 21.30
N PRO A 404 22.66 7.29 21.11
CA PRO A 404 23.29 8.14 22.11
C PRO A 404 22.54 8.16 23.45
N ALA A 405 21.20 8.16 23.43
CA ALA A 405 20.41 8.10 24.66
C ALA A 405 20.60 6.74 25.38
N TYR A 406 20.55 5.65 24.63
CA TYR A 406 20.80 4.30 25.12
C TYR A 406 22.21 4.13 25.71
N LEU A 407 23.24 4.64 25.03
CA LEU A 407 24.65 4.53 25.43
C LEU A 407 24.98 5.38 26.67
N ARG A 408 24.22 6.43 26.97
CA ARG A 408 24.33 7.14 28.27
C ARG A 408 23.94 6.24 29.44
N GLU A 409 23.00 5.34 29.23
CA GLU A 409 22.55 4.38 30.25
C GLU A 409 23.36 3.08 30.26
N ASN A 410 23.95 2.70 29.11
CA ASN A 410 24.78 1.50 28.94
C ASN A 410 26.13 1.88 28.31
N PRO A 411 27.04 2.52 29.06
CA PRO A 411 28.29 3.02 28.50
C PRO A 411 29.14 1.92 27.87
N GLY A 412 29.50 2.11 26.61
CA GLY A 412 30.49 1.27 25.91
C GLY A 412 29.99 -0.09 25.45
N ARG A 413 28.67 -0.36 25.43
CA ARG A 413 28.13 -1.58 24.82
C ARG A 413 26.68 -1.42 24.39
N ILE A 414 26.31 -2.09 23.30
CA ILE A 414 24.94 -2.24 22.83
C ILE A 414 24.49 -3.68 23.05
N PHE A 415 23.39 -3.86 23.76
CA PHE A 415 22.71 -5.13 23.92
C PHE A 415 21.43 -5.16 23.11
N TYR A 416 21.22 -6.21 22.33
CA TYR A 416 19.99 -6.37 21.54
C TYR A 416 19.38 -7.77 21.71
N TYR A 417 18.08 -7.85 21.43
CA TYR A 417 17.31 -9.08 21.37
C TYR A 417 16.50 -9.11 20.08
N ASP A 418 16.71 -10.11 19.22
CA ASP A 418 16.04 -10.22 17.92
C ASP A 418 15.08 -11.43 17.80
N ASN A 419 14.98 -12.23 18.88
CA ASN A 419 14.12 -13.40 18.87
C ASN A 419 12.66 -13.02 19.17
N GLU A 420 11.73 -13.62 18.44
CA GLU A 420 10.30 -13.35 18.52
C GLU A 420 9.64 -14.02 19.75
N ASP A 421 10.27 -15.05 20.32
CA ASP A 421 9.76 -15.80 21.46
C ASP A 421 9.93 -15.05 22.78
N GLY A 422 8.88 -14.96 23.60
CA GLY A 422 9.06 -14.62 25.03
C GLY A 422 9.49 -13.18 25.32
N VAL A 423 9.33 -12.24 24.39
CA VAL A 423 9.97 -10.91 24.41
C VAL A 423 9.78 -10.21 25.74
N THR A 424 8.54 -10.09 26.23
CA THR A 424 8.27 -9.40 27.51
C THR A 424 9.01 -10.05 28.68
N GLN A 425 9.11 -11.37 28.73
CA GLN A 425 9.86 -12.09 29.77
C GLN A 425 11.37 -11.87 29.63
N ALA A 426 11.88 -11.95 28.39
CA ALA A 426 13.29 -11.72 28.11
C ALA A 426 13.69 -10.30 28.54
N LEU A 427 12.96 -9.29 28.10
CA LEU A 427 13.16 -7.88 28.48
C LEU A 427 13.13 -7.70 30.00
N ALA A 428 12.18 -8.33 30.70
CA ALA A 428 12.09 -8.26 32.16
C ALA A 428 13.30 -8.88 32.88
N LEU A 429 13.81 -10.02 32.39
CA LEU A 429 15.01 -10.66 32.93
C LEU A 429 16.26 -9.81 32.71
N PHE A 430 16.40 -9.21 31.53
CA PHE A 430 17.52 -8.33 31.21
C PHE A 430 17.49 -7.07 32.09
N GLU A 431 16.33 -6.42 32.25
CA GLU A 431 16.17 -5.26 33.13
C GLU A 431 16.46 -5.57 34.59
N ALA A 432 16.09 -6.76 35.08
CA ALA A 432 16.41 -7.18 36.44
C ALA A 432 17.92 -7.32 36.69
N ARG A 433 18.71 -7.53 35.63
CA ARG A 433 20.18 -7.47 35.67
C ARG A 433 20.74 -6.09 35.31
N ARG A 434 19.88 -5.08 35.19
CA ARG A 434 20.20 -3.70 34.76
C ARG A 434 20.83 -3.65 33.37
N LEU A 435 20.50 -4.62 32.51
CA LEU A 435 20.88 -4.64 31.11
C LEU A 435 19.72 -4.02 30.33
N ALA A 436 19.84 -2.74 29.95
CA ALA A 436 18.87 -2.19 29.02
C ALA A 436 19.12 -2.83 27.65
N VAL A 437 18.06 -3.21 26.95
CA VAL A 437 18.19 -4.01 25.73
C VAL A 437 17.33 -3.41 24.63
N ILE A 438 17.86 -3.43 23.41
CA ILE A 438 17.17 -3.02 22.20
C ILE A 438 16.33 -4.20 21.66
N ASP A 439 15.04 -3.97 21.43
CA ASP A 439 14.17 -4.88 20.69
C ASP A 439 14.48 -4.73 19.19
N ALA A 440 15.30 -5.65 18.67
CA ALA A 440 15.81 -5.64 17.30
C ALA A 440 15.07 -6.65 16.39
N ARG A 441 13.80 -6.93 16.68
CA ARG A 441 12.98 -7.85 15.87
C ARG A 441 12.62 -7.27 14.50
N TRP A 442 12.71 -5.95 14.32
CA TRP A 442 12.55 -5.35 13.01
C TRP A 442 13.72 -5.72 12.10
N PHE A 443 13.42 -6.04 10.84
CA PHE A 443 14.38 -6.67 9.92
C PHE A 443 15.68 -5.88 9.73
N ALA A 444 15.62 -4.55 9.87
CA ALA A 444 16.76 -3.65 9.68
C ALA A 444 17.60 -3.43 10.95
N ASP A 445 17.05 -3.68 12.15
CA ASP A 445 17.65 -3.23 13.39
C ASP A 445 18.97 -3.93 13.67
N THR A 446 19.02 -5.26 13.59
CA THR A 446 20.24 -6.03 13.82
C THR A 446 21.38 -5.64 12.86
N ALA A 447 21.05 -5.40 11.58
CA ALA A 447 22.03 -4.98 10.59
C ALA A 447 22.56 -3.56 10.89
N PHE A 448 21.66 -2.64 11.26
CA PHE A 448 21.99 -1.29 11.65
C PHE A 448 22.88 -1.24 12.89
N LEU A 449 22.51 -1.96 13.96
CA LEU A 449 23.29 -2.00 15.20
C LEU A 449 24.70 -2.52 14.94
N LYS A 450 24.84 -3.60 14.15
CA LYS A 450 26.16 -4.14 13.78
C LYS A 450 26.99 -3.14 12.98
N ALA A 451 26.38 -2.44 12.03
CA ALA A 451 27.06 -1.37 11.28
C ALA A 451 27.50 -0.24 12.21
N TYR A 452 26.63 0.19 13.14
CA TYR A 452 26.95 1.22 14.12
C TYR A 452 28.15 0.82 14.98
N GLY A 453 28.17 -0.42 15.48
CA GLY A 453 29.27 -0.94 16.27
C GLY A 453 30.60 -0.97 15.52
N GLN A 454 30.57 -1.29 14.22
CA GLN A 454 31.76 -1.26 13.36
C GLN A 454 32.27 0.16 13.12
N VAL A 455 31.38 1.11 12.82
CA VAL A 455 31.73 2.50 12.51
C VAL A 455 32.24 3.25 13.75
N TYR A 456 31.56 3.11 14.88
CA TYR A 456 31.84 3.87 16.11
C TYR A 456 32.66 3.10 17.15
N GLY A 457 33.08 1.86 16.84
CA GLY A 457 33.88 1.03 17.75
C GLY A 457 33.14 0.62 19.03
N VAL A 458 31.80 0.53 18.97
CA VAL A 458 30.96 0.11 20.10
C VAL A 458 30.67 -1.38 19.98
N PRO A 459 31.01 -2.22 20.98
CA PRO A 459 30.64 -3.64 20.98
C PRO A 459 29.11 -3.83 20.94
N VAL A 460 28.66 -4.72 20.05
CA VAL A 460 27.24 -5.06 19.87
C VAL A 460 27.07 -6.54 20.20
N GLU A 461 26.23 -6.84 21.18
CA GLU A 461 26.06 -8.18 21.75
C GLU A 461 24.58 -8.59 21.75
N GLU A 462 24.31 -9.77 21.19
CA GLU A 462 22.99 -10.38 21.26
C GLU A 462 22.80 -11.04 22.62
N LEU A 463 21.70 -10.72 23.29
CA LEU A 463 21.35 -11.34 24.55
C LEU A 463 20.45 -12.56 24.34
N THR A 464 20.79 -13.68 24.97
CA THR A 464 19.95 -14.88 24.98
C THR A 464 19.30 -15.08 26.36
N PRO A 465 17.96 -15.25 26.45
CA PRO A 465 17.25 -15.39 27.71
C PRO A 465 17.49 -16.73 28.42
N SER A 466 18.30 -17.64 27.85
CA SER A 466 18.72 -18.92 28.44
C SER A 466 20.17 -18.91 28.94
N ALA A 467 20.85 -17.78 28.86
CA ALA A 467 22.27 -17.68 29.16
C ALA A 467 22.57 -17.78 30.68
N SER A 468 23.72 -18.36 31.01
CA SER A 468 24.16 -18.58 32.39
C SER A 468 24.38 -17.29 33.19
N TYR A 469 24.53 -16.14 32.53
CA TYR A 469 24.62 -14.87 33.24
C TYR A 469 23.28 -14.45 33.86
N LEU A 470 22.12 -14.92 33.37
CA LEU A 470 20.80 -14.61 33.93
C LEU A 470 20.39 -15.52 35.08
N PHE A 471 20.89 -16.76 35.08
CA PHE A 471 20.49 -17.79 36.02
C PHE A 471 21.67 -18.37 36.78
N SER A 472 21.50 -18.55 38.08
CA SER A 472 22.43 -19.36 38.87
C SER A 472 21.84 -20.77 39.05
N PRO A 473 22.62 -21.84 38.77
CA PRO A 473 22.19 -23.20 39.05
C PRO A 473 22.00 -23.38 40.56
N VAL A 474 21.05 -24.22 40.93
CA VAL A 474 20.82 -24.61 42.32
C VAL A 474 21.57 -25.91 42.56
N GLU A 475 22.63 -25.85 43.35
CA GLU A 475 23.36 -27.04 43.79
C GLU A 475 22.49 -27.79 44.81
N ASP A 476 22.22 -29.07 44.53
CA ASP A 476 21.47 -30.01 45.36
C ASP A 476 20.04 -29.53 45.71
N PRO A 477 19.04 -29.72 44.80
CA PRO A 477 17.67 -29.37 45.12
C PRO A 477 17.22 -30.23 46.31
N GLU A 478 17.07 -29.61 47.49
CA GLU A 478 16.50 -30.27 48.67
C GLU A 478 15.32 -31.14 48.23
N GLN A 479 15.18 -32.34 48.80
CA GLN A 479 14.07 -33.28 48.53
C GLN A 479 12.68 -32.59 48.50
N ARG A 480 12.56 -31.47 49.20
CA ARG A 480 11.41 -30.57 49.29
C ARG A 480 10.97 -29.94 47.96
N TRP A 481 11.86 -29.72 46.99
CA TRP A 481 11.50 -29.14 45.69
C TRP A 481 10.95 -30.17 44.69
N GLN A 482 11.21 -31.46 44.89
CA GLN A 482 10.82 -32.51 43.94
C GLN A 482 9.30 -32.60 43.76
N ALA A 483 8.54 -32.52 44.86
CA ALA A 483 7.07 -32.55 44.79
C ALA A 483 6.50 -31.40 43.94
N LEU A 484 7.08 -30.19 44.07
CA LEU A 484 6.69 -29.04 43.27
C LEU A 484 7.07 -29.21 41.79
N ILE A 485 8.28 -29.73 41.53
CA ILE A 485 8.76 -30.01 40.17
C ILE A 485 7.89 -31.07 39.48
N GLU A 486 7.55 -32.16 40.16
CA GLU A 486 6.68 -33.22 39.64
C GLU A 486 5.28 -32.70 39.36
N ALA A 487 4.71 -31.90 40.27
CA ALA A 487 3.42 -31.26 40.05
C ALA A 487 3.44 -30.32 38.83
N CYS A 488 4.51 -29.54 38.63
CA CYS A 488 4.67 -28.71 37.44
C CYS A 488 4.85 -29.53 36.16
N ARG A 489 5.52 -30.69 36.22
CA ARG A 489 5.66 -31.60 35.07
C ARG A 489 4.33 -32.23 34.68
N ALA A 490 3.45 -32.49 35.65
CA ALA A 490 2.11 -33.01 35.40
C ALA A 490 1.25 -32.05 34.56
N GLU A 491 1.52 -30.74 34.61
CA GLU A 491 0.91 -29.71 33.74
C GLU A 491 1.46 -29.73 32.29
N GLY A 492 2.42 -30.62 31.98
CA GLY A 492 2.87 -30.89 30.61
C GLY A 492 4.10 -30.10 30.13
N PHE A 493 4.85 -29.48 31.05
CA PHE A 493 6.07 -28.73 30.73
C PHE A 493 7.33 -29.43 31.28
N PRO A 494 8.45 -29.45 30.54
CA PRO A 494 9.77 -29.64 31.13
C PRO A 494 10.06 -28.54 32.17
N VAL A 495 10.62 -28.92 33.32
CA VAL A 495 10.81 -28.02 34.45
C VAL A 495 12.29 -27.91 34.82
N ARG A 496 12.76 -26.68 35.04
CA ARG A 496 14.09 -26.36 35.57
C ARG A 496 13.98 -25.50 36.83
N LEU A 497 14.84 -25.79 37.79
CA LEU A 497 14.92 -25.03 39.04
C LEU A 497 16.14 -24.11 38.96
N LEU A 498 15.93 -22.80 39.06
CA LEU A 498 16.98 -21.79 38.90
C LEU A 498 16.83 -20.66 39.93
N ALA A 499 17.92 -19.96 40.21
CA ALA A 499 17.88 -18.69 40.93
C ALA A 499 18.05 -17.53 39.95
N TYR A 500 17.11 -16.59 39.91
CA TYR A 500 17.18 -15.42 39.03
C TYR A 500 16.45 -14.19 39.61
N GLU A 501 16.75 -13.04 39.03
CA GLU A 501 16.10 -11.76 39.31
C GLU A 501 15.04 -11.44 38.24
N PRO A 502 13.98 -10.70 38.58
CA PRO A 502 13.71 -10.19 39.91
C PRO A 502 13.04 -11.26 40.78
N GLU A 503 13.33 -11.25 42.09
CA GLU A 503 12.84 -12.27 43.03
C GLU A 503 11.30 -12.43 43.07
N HIS A 504 10.55 -11.39 42.69
CA HIS A 504 9.09 -11.43 42.67
C HIS A 504 8.49 -12.20 41.49
N LEU A 505 9.28 -12.53 40.45
CA LEU A 505 8.83 -13.45 39.40
C LEU A 505 8.95 -14.90 39.91
N PRO A 506 7.83 -15.63 40.09
CA PRO A 506 7.84 -16.98 40.65
C PRO A 506 8.29 -18.02 39.63
N MET A 507 7.88 -17.86 38.38
CA MET A 507 8.21 -18.75 37.28
C MET A 507 8.11 -18.02 35.94
N ILE A 508 8.88 -18.48 34.96
CA ILE A 508 8.89 -18.00 33.58
C ILE A 508 8.86 -19.20 32.63
N LEU A 509 8.36 -18.99 31.40
CA LEU A 509 8.24 -20.05 30.40
C LEU A 509 9.07 -19.64 29.17
N LEU A 510 10.26 -20.23 29.06
CA LEU A 510 11.19 -19.91 27.97
C LEU A 510 11.12 -20.96 26.88
N TYR A 511 11.04 -20.50 25.64
CA TYR A 511 11.04 -21.37 24.48
C TYR A 511 12.46 -21.54 23.92
N PRO A 512 12.79 -22.71 23.36
CA PRO A 512 14.04 -22.87 22.63
C PRO A 512 14.06 -21.95 21.41
N ALA A 513 15.25 -21.53 20.99
CA ALA A 513 15.41 -20.64 19.83
C ALA A 513 14.77 -21.26 18.57
N GLY A 514 13.95 -20.49 17.86
CA GLY A 514 13.28 -20.94 16.63
C GLY A 514 12.02 -21.78 16.85
N ALA A 515 11.57 -21.96 18.10
CA ALA A 515 10.36 -22.73 18.42
C ALA A 515 9.11 -22.21 17.70
N GLN A 516 9.00 -20.89 17.57
CA GLN A 516 7.89 -20.23 16.87
C GLN A 516 7.84 -20.53 15.38
N LYS A 517 8.98 -20.51 14.68
CA LYS A 517 9.04 -20.82 13.23
C LYS A 517 8.53 -22.22 12.96
N VAL A 518 8.87 -23.17 13.83
CA VAL A 518 8.41 -24.56 13.77
C VAL A 518 6.93 -24.66 14.12
N ARG A 519 6.46 -24.03 15.21
CA ARG A 519 5.03 -24.08 15.60
C ARG A 519 4.10 -23.41 14.60
N ARG A 520 4.49 -22.27 14.04
CA ARG A 520 3.72 -21.59 12.98
C ARG A 520 3.67 -22.43 11.71
N ALA A 521 4.77 -23.09 11.36
CA ALA A 521 4.80 -24.03 10.25
C ALA A 521 3.89 -25.25 10.51
N GLN A 522 3.87 -25.81 11.73
CA GLN A 522 2.95 -26.89 12.13
C GLN A 522 1.49 -26.46 12.11
N HIS A 523 1.13 -25.33 12.72
CA HIS A 523 -0.24 -24.83 12.74
C HIS A 523 -0.78 -24.55 11.33
N ASN A 524 0.02 -23.91 10.47
CA ASN A 524 -0.35 -23.70 9.06
C ASN A 524 -0.42 -25.02 8.27
N MET A 525 0.35 -26.04 8.65
CA MET A 525 0.27 -27.41 8.11
C MET A 525 -1.04 -28.09 8.50
N ASP A 526 -1.48 -27.93 9.75
CA ASP A 526 -2.69 -28.53 10.32
C ASP A 526 -3.97 -27.86 9.79
N GLU A 527 -3.96 -26.53 9.65
CA GLU A 527 -5.04 -25.76 9.02
C GLU A 527 -5.10 -25.92 7.48
N GLY A 528 -4.19 -26.69 6.89
CA GLY A 528 -4.19 -26.95 5.45
C GLY A 528 -3.84 -25.73 4.58
N ARG A 529 -3.20 -24.69 5.16
CA ARG A 529 -2.85 -23.45 4.44
C ARG A 529 -1.77 -23.65 3.37
N PHE A 530 -1.01 -24.74 3.41
CA PHE A 530 -0.01 -25.07 2.41
C PHE A 530 -0.54 -26.08 1.37
N VAL A 531 -0.43 -25.72 0.08
CA VAL A 531 -0.88 -26.54 -1.06
C VAL A 531 0.32 -27.08 -1.85
N GLY A 532 0.22 -28.32 -2.33
CA GLY A 532 1.13 -28.89 -3.34
C GLY A 532 2.61 -29.00 -2.87
N PRO A 533 3.59 -28.62 -3.70
CA PRO A 533 5.03 -28.80 -3.41
C PRO A 533 5.51 -28.11 -2.13
N ILE A 534 4.92 -26.96 -1.77
CA ILE A 534 5.26 -26.20 -0.56
C ILE A 534 4.98 -27.04 0.70
N ARG A 535 3.89 -27.81 0.70
CA ARG A 535 3.53 -28.70 1.81
C ARG A 535 4.60 -29.76 2.06
N SER A 536 5.18 -30.33 1.00
CA SER A 536 6.29 -31.31 1.09
C SER A 536 7.57 -30.67 1.64
N LEU A 537 7.89 -29.45 1.19
CA LEU A 537 9.05 -28.69 1.68
C LEU A 537 8.92 -28.33 3.16
N VAL A 538 7.75 -27.84 3.59
CA VAL A 538 7.48 -27.50 5.00
C VAL A 538 7.54 -28.75 5.87
N ARG A 539 6.96 -29.87 5.42
CA ARG A 539 7.07 -31.16 6.13
C ARG A 539 8.53 -31.58 6.29
N GLY A 540 9.32 -31.53 5.21
CA GLY A 540 10.75 -31.85 5.27
C GLY A 540 11.57 -30.86 6.11
N PHE A 541 11.13 -29.61 6.29
CA PHE A 541 11.72 -28.67 7.25
C PHE A 541 11.40 -29.07 8.70
N LEU A 542 10.13 -29.42 8.99
CA LEU A 542 9.70 -29.86 10.31
C LEU A 542 10.38 -31.17 10.75
N GLU A 543 10.52 -32.14 9.84
CA GLU A 543 11.20 -33.42 10.12
C GLU A 543 12.70 -33.26 10.42
N ARG A 544 13.34 -32.21 9.87
CA ARG A 544 14.77 -31.90 10.11
C ARG A 544 15.01 -31.21 11.45
N GLN A 545 14.00 -30.55 12.00
CA GLN A 545 14.04 -29.92 13.32
C GLN A 545 13.73 -30.98 14.38
N GLN A 546 14.65 -31.94 14.62
CA GLN A 546 14.52 -32.99 15.64
C GLN A 546 14.55 -32.40 17.06
N THR A 547 13.50 -31.69 17.46
CA THR A 547 13.34 -31.17 18.82
C THR A 547 12.16 -31.88 19.47
N ASP A 548 12.35 -32.38 20.69
CA ASP A 548 11.29 -33.03 21.47
C ASP A 548 10.06 -32.13 21.56
N GLU A 549 8.89 -32.66 21.20
CA GLU A 549 7.61 -31.96 21.16
C GLU A 549 7.27 -31.31 22.52
N ALA A 550 7.71 -31.92 23.62
CA ALA A 550 7.56 -31.34 24.96
C ALA A 550 8.46 -30.11 25.18
N VAL A 551 9.67 -30.07 24.61
CA VAL A 551 10.59 -28.93 24.69
C VAL A 551 10.11 -27.79 23.80
N MET A 552 9.43 -28.11 22.69
CA MET A 552 8.77 -27.12 21.83
C MET A 552 7.61 -26.40 22.52
N LYS A 553 6.99 -27.01 23.54
CA LYS A 553 6.00 -26.36 24.43
C LYS A 553 6.61 -25.39 25.44
N GLY A 554 7.94 -25.26 25.46
CA GLY A 554 8.68 -24.37 26.36
C GLY A 554 9.09 -25.04 27.65
N VAL A 555 10.15 -24.53 28.27
CA VAL A 555 10.69 -25.01 29.54
C VAL A 555 10.28 -24.04 30.64
N LEU A 556 9.58 -24.55 31.65
CA LEU A 556 9.16 -23.79 32.82
C LEU A 556 10.32 -23.67 33.80
N HIS A 557 10.74 -22.45 34.09
CA HIS A 557 11.85 -22.16 35.00
C HIS A 557 11.33 -21.59 36.31
N LEU A 558 11.46 -22.35 37.38
CA LEU A 558 11.02 -21.99 38.73
C LEU A 558 12.09 -21.15 39.43
N ASN A 559 11.70 -20.02 40.03
CA ASN A 559 12.60 -19.13 40.76
C ASN A 559 12.72 -19.52 42.23
N VAL A 560 13.86 -20.10 42.64
CA VAL A 560 14.06 -20.45 44.07
C VAL A 560 14.18 -19.24 44.99
N ARG A 561 14.45 -18.05 44.45
CA ARG A 561 14.49 -16.81 45.24
C ARG A 561 13.08 -16.32 45.59
N ASN A 562 12.06 -16.76 44.88
CA ASN A 562 10.71 -16.26 45.08
C ASN A 562 10.13 -16.69 46.44
N PRO A 563 9.68 -15.74 47.30
CA PRO A 563 9.12 -16.07 48.61
C PRO A 563 7.82 -16.87 48.54
N LEU A 564 6.95 -16.61 47.56
CA LEU A 564 5.68 -17.33 47.40
C LEU A 564 5.94 -18.79 46.99
N LEU A 565 6.85 -19.01 46.05
CA LEU A 565 7.21 -20.36 45.60
C LEU A 565 7.81 -21.20 46.73
N ARG A 566 8.64 -20.58 47.60
CA ARG A 566 9.16 -21.23 48.82
C ARG A 566 8.05 -21.61 49.80
N ARG A 567 7.04 -20.75 50.00
CA ARG A 567 5.88 -21.07 50.84
C ARG A 567 5.05 -22.21 50.25
N ILE A 568 4.84 -22.24 48.93
CA ILE A 568 4.12 -23.32 48.24
C ILE A 568 4.87 -24.64 48.36
N ARG A 569 6.19 -24.62 48.17
CA ARG A 569 7.06 -25.76 48.44
C ARG A 569 6.90 -26.30 49.87
N ASP A 570 6.88 -25.41 50.87
CA ASP A 570 6.78 -25.80 52.29
C ASP A 570 5.38 -26.31 52.68
N MET A 571 4.32 -25.90 51.97
CA MET A 571 2.97 -26.44 52.14
C MET A 571 2.88 -27.91 51.72
N GLY A 572 3.57 -28.28 50.63
CA GLY A 572 3.57 -29.63 50.08
C GLY A 572 2.25 -30.05 49.41
N PRO A 573 2.24 -31.17 48.68
CA PRO A 573 1.12 -31.60 47.84
C PRO A 573 -0.14 -32.01 48.62
N GLU A 574 0.01 -32.37 49.89
CA GLU A 574 -1.12 -32.74 50.78
C GLU A 574 -1.98 -31.52 51.18
N HIS A 575 -1.48 -30.30 50.98
CA HIS A 575 -2.22 -29.11 51.35
C HIS A 575 -3.37 -28.85 50.36
N PRO A 576 -4.62 -28.60 50.81
CA PRO A 576 -5.80 -28.47 49.95
C PRO A 576 -5.66 -27.45 48.81
N ASN A 577 -4.94 -26.36 49.08
CA ASN A 577 -4.75 -25.27 48.11
C ASN A 577 -3.49 -25.41 47.24
N PHE A 578 -2.67 -26.46 47.43
CA PHE A 578 -1.38 -26.59 46.76
C PHE A 578 -1.53 -26.58 45.23
N THR A 579 -2.39 -27.45 44.70
CA THR A 579 -2.63 -27.58 43.26
C THR A 579 -3.21 -26.29 42.68
N ALA A 580 -4.22 -25.71 43.33
CA ALA A 580 -4.85 -24.48 42.85
C ALA A 580 -3.86 -23.30 42.78
N LEU A 581 -3.01 -23.12 43.81
CA LEU A 581 -1.99 -22.08 43.80
C LEU A 581 -0.96 -22.32 42.70
N LEU A 582 -0.56 -23.56 42.47
CA LEU A 582 0.39 -23.90 41.41
C LEU A 582 -0.20 -23.61 40.02
N SER A 583 -1.44 -24.02 39.78
CA SER A 583 -2.14 -23.79 38.50
C SER A 583 -2.24 -22.31 38.15
N ILE A 584 -2.51 -21.44 39.13
CA ILE A 584 -2.52 -19.99 38.93
C ILE A 584 -1.14 -19.49 38.49
N LEU A 585 -0.07 -19.95 39.14
CA LEU A 585 1.28 -19.52 38.78
C LEU A 585 1.69 -19.99 37.37
N VAL A 586 1.33 -21.23 37.00
CA VAL A 586 1.61 -21.77 35.66
C VAL A 586 0.83 -21.01 34.59
N ALA A 587 -0.47 -20.75 34.82
CA ALA A 587 -1.29 -19.94 33.91
C ALA A 587 -0.72 -18.53 33.73
N ASN A 588 -0.27 -17.88 34.82
CA ASN A 588 0.38 -16.58 34.75
C ASN A 588 1.71 -16.63 33.98
N ALA A 589 2.54 -17.64 34.17
CA ALA A 589 3.79 -17.80 33.40
C ALA A 589 3.53 -18.00 31.91
N ARG A 590 2.47 -18.74 31.55
CA ARG A 590 2.01 -18.88 30.16
C ARG A 590 1.61 -17.52 29.61
N MET A 591 0.67 -16.83 30.26
CA MET A 591 0.22 -15.50 29.85
C MET A 591 1.37 -14.49 29.71
N PHE A 592 2.30 -14.49 30.68
CA PHE A 592 3.46 -13.59 30.69
C PHE A 592 4.46 -13.90 29.58
N ALA A 593 4.51 -15.14 29.07
CA ALA A 593 5.38 -15.48 27.94
C ALA A 593 5.09 -14.60 26.73
N GLY A 594 3.86 -14.09 26.59
CA GLY A 594 3.51 -13.09 25.59
C GLY A 594 3.70 -13.58 24.15
N GLN A 595 3.14 -12.80 23.21
CA GLN A 595 3.08 -13.05 21.75
C GLN A 595 3.19 -14.53 21.36
N ASN A 596 2.22 -15.33 21.78
CA ASN A 596 2.04 -16.75 21.44
C ASN A 596 0.75 -17.35 22.06
N LEU A 597 0.02 -16.62 22.92
CA LEU A 597 -1.33 -17.06 23.30
C LEU A 597 -2.29 -16.73 22.16
N SER A 598 -2.91 -17.77 21.59
CA SER A 598 -4.15 -17.57 20.86
C SER A 598 -5.22 -16.98 21.79
N ALA A 599 -6.28 -16.39 21.24
CA ALA A 599 -7.41 -15.94 22.05
C ALA A 599 -7.97 -17.10 22.89
N GLN A 600 -7.98 -18.32 22.35
CA GLN A 600 -8.41 -19.53 23.05
C GLN A 600 -7.47 -19.91 24.20
N ASP A 601 -6.15 -19.84 24.01
CA ASP A 601 -5.19 -20.11 25.08
C ASP A 601 -5.30 -19.09 26.21
N ALA A 602 -5.55 -17.82 25.87
CA ALA A 602 -5.73 -16.76 26.86
C ALA A 602 -7.00 -17.00 27.69
N ILE A 603 -8.11 -17.35 27.03
CA ILE A 603 -9.36 -17.73 27.70
C ILE A 603 -9.14 -18.93 28.61
N ALA A 604 -8.49 -20.00 28.12
CA ALA A 604 -8.20 -21.19 28.93
C ALA A 604 -7.34 -20.86 30.17
N CYS A 605 -6.36 -19.95 30.05
CA CYS A 605 -5.59 -19.49 31.21
C CYS A 605 -6.48 -18.77 32.23
N PHE A 606 -7.39 -17.90 31.79
CA PHE A 606 -8.34 -17.22 32.69
C PHE A 606 -9.33 -18.19 33.34
N GLU A 607 -9.86 -19.17 32.60
CA GLU A 607 -10.73 -20.23 33.16
C GLU A 607 -10.00 -21.05 34.22
N GLN A 608 -8.74 -21.41 33.97
CA GLN A 608 -7.88 -22.13 34.92
C GLN A 608 -7.63 -21.30 36.19
N ILE A 609 -7.35 -20.00 36.06
CA ILE A 609 -7.17 -19.08 37.19
C ILE A 609 -8.47 -18.96 38.00
N ASN A 610 -9.60 -18.74 37.34
CA ASN A 610 -10.90 -18.58 38.00
C ASN A 610 -11.30 -19.84 38.77
N THR A 611 -11.16 -21.03 38.15
CA THR A 611 -11.43 -22.32 38.80
C THR A 611 -10.56 -22.51 40.04
N SER A 612 -9.28 -22.17 39.95
CA SER A 612 -8.32 -22.30 41.04
C SER A 612 -8.62 -21.33 42.19
N LEU A 613 -8.98 -20.08 41.89
CA LEU A 613 -9.38 -19.09 42.90
C LEU A 613 -10.67 -19.48 43.61
N SER A 614 -11.68 -19.97 42.88
CA SER A 614 -12.93 -20.47 43.47
C SER A 614 -12.69 -21.63 44.44
N SER A 615 -11.80 -22.56 44.06
CA SER A 615 -11.37 -23.66 44.92
C SER A 615 -10.72 -23.17 46.22
N ILE A 616 -9.79 -22.21 46.13
CA ILE A 616 -9.10 -21.64 47.30
C ILE A 616 -10.07 -20.88 48.22
N ALA A 617 -11.01 -20.15 47.65
CA ALA A 617 -11.97 -19.34 48.40
C ALA A 617 -13.05 -20.19 49.11
N GLY A 618 -13.05 -21.52 48.94
CA GLY A 618 -14.14 -22.37 49.41
C GLY A 618 -15.46 -22.04 48.71
N LEU A 619 -15.39 -21.32 47.59
CA LEU A 619 -16.51 -21.04 46.71
C LEU A 619 -16.66 -22.25 45.81
N THR A 620 -17.02 -23.40 46.39
CA THR A 620 -17.70 -24.48 45.66
C THR A 620 -19.14 -24.05 45.36
N GLN A 621 -19.30 -22.87 44.75
CA GLN A 621 -20.35 -22.71 43.77
C GLN A 621 -19.80 -23.38 42.52
N GLN A 622 -20.59 -24.28 41.94
CA GLN A 622 -20.48 -24.52 40.51
C GLN A 622 -20.35 -23.14 39.87
N ILE A 623 -19.20 -22.82 39.27
CA ILE A 623 -19.24 -21.94 38.11
C ILE A 623 -20.30 -22.62 37.26
N PRO A 624 -21.49 -22.02 37.04
CA PRO A 624 -22.48 -22.66 36.21
C PRO A 624 -21.73 -22.92 34.91
N ALA A 625 -21.56 -24.20 34.56
CA ALA A 625 -21.20 -24.54 33.19
C ALA A 625 -22.22 -23.77 32.37
N GLY A 626 -21.77 -22.75 31.63
CA GLY A 626 -22.61 -21.65 31.15
C GLY A 626 -23.93 -22.22 30.64
N HIS A 627 -24.95 -22.16 31.49
CA HIS A 627 -26.27 -22.64 31.16
C HIS A 627 -27.06 -21.38 30.90
N HIS A 628 -27.02 -20.93 29.65
CA HIS A 628 -27.71 -19.71 29.26
C HIS A 628 -29.20 -19.95 29.54
N THR A 629 -29.78 -19.21 30.48
CA THR A 629 -31.18 -19.41 30.87
C THR A 629 -32.05 -19.04 29.66
N LEU A 630 -32.85 -19.99 29.17
CA LEU A 630 -33.64 -19.78 27.98
C LEU A 630 -34.90 -18.99 28.35
N THR A 631 -34.95 -17.70 28.03
CA THR A 631 -36.13 -16.87 28.30
C THR A 631 -36.97 -16.63 27.04
N ALA A 632 -38.29 -16.49 27.22
CA ALA A 632 -39.19 -16.13 26.12
C ALA A 632 -38.78 -14.81 25.43
N ALA A 633 -38.23 -13.86 26.20
CA ALA A 633 -37.76 -12.58 25.68
C ALA A 633 -36.57 -12.75 24.71
N MET A 634 -35.60 -13.60 25.03
CA MET A 634 -34.48 -13.92 24.13
C MET A 634 -34.96 -14.55 22.83
N LEU A 635 -35.84 -15.56 22.93
CA LEU A 635 -36.40 -16.25 21.77
C LEU A 635 -37.22 -15.32 20.87
N THR A 636 -37.98 -14.40 21.47
CA THR A 636 -38.75 -13.40 20.72
C THR A 636 -37.83 -12.41 20.00
N THR A 637 -36.69 -12.06 20.62
CA THR A 637 -35.67 -11.18 20.02
C THR A 637 -35.00 -11.81 18.79
N ILE A 638 -34.84 -13.13 18.79
CA ILE A 638 -34.30 -13.91 17.65
C ILE A 638 -35.37 -14.12 16.55
N GLY A 639 -36.59 -13.63 16.75
CA GLY A 639 -37.66 -13.63 15.75
C GLY A 639 -38.67 -14.76 15.89
N LEU A 640 -38.69 -15.48 17.02
CA LEU A 640 -39.73 -16.47 17.31
C LEU A 640 -41.01 -15.79 17.81
N HIS A 641 -42.18 -16.23 17.35
CA HIS A 641 -43.46 -15.64 17.78
C HIS A 641 -43.65 -15.74 19.31
N PRO A 642 -44.15 -14.71 20.02
CA PRO A 642 -44.18 -14.67 21.50
C PRO A 642 -44.85 -15.89 22.17
N GLU A 643 -45.91 -16.40 21.56
CA GLU A 643 -46.63 -17.57 22.06
C GLU A 643 -45.81 -18.87 21.92
N ALA A 644 -45.07 -19.02 20.82
CA ALA A 644 -44.15 -20.14 20.60
C ALA A 644 -42.91 -20.01 21.51
N ALA A 645 -42.40 -18.79 21.68
CA ALA A 645 -41.30 -18.49 22.59
C ALA A 645 -41.64 -18.83 24.05
N GLY A 646 -42.84 -18.46 24.51
CA GLY A 646 -43.32 -18.79 25.85
C GLY A 646 -43.45 -20.29 26.09
N ARG A 647 -43.95 -21.04 25.09
CA ARG A 647 -44.05 -22.52 25.17
C ARG A 647 -42.68 -23.19 25.19
N LEU A 648 -41.73 -22.70 24.39
CA LEU A 648 -40.39 -23.25 24.29
C LEU A 648 -39.56 -23.00 25.57
N SER A 649 -39.61 -21.77 26.12
CA SER A 649 -38.92 -21.44 27.39
C SER A 649 -39.57 -22.06 28.62
N ALA A 650 -40.84 -22.45 28.55
CA ALA A 650 -41.51 -23.19 29.63
C ALA A 650 -41.13 -24.68 29.64
N GLU A 651 -40.70 -25.22 28.49
CA GLU A 651 -40.34 -26.63 28.35
C GLU A 651 -38.84 -26.87 28.47
N TYR A 652 -38.01 -25.89 28.09
CA TYR A 652 -36.57 -25.93 28.21
C TYR A 652 -36.07 -24.73 29.00
N GLU A 653 -35.49 -24.99 30.19
CA GLU A 653 -35.00 -23.93 31.09
C GLU A 653 -33.65 -23.35 30.63
N THR A 654 -32.89 -24.06 29.80
CA THR A 654 -31.56 -23.63 29.34
C THR A 654 -31.39 -23.80 27.82
N VAL A 655 -30.55 -22.95 27.22
CA VAL A 655 -30.22 -22.98 25.78
C VAL A 655 -29.60 -24.33 25.42
N GLU A 656 -28.72 -24.86 26.27
CA GLU A 656 -28.03 -26.13 26.01
C GLU A 656 -29.00 -27.31 26.09
N ALA A 657 -30.02 -27.25 26.96
CA ALA A 657 -31.07 -28.27 27.00
C ALA A 657 -31.93 -28.28 25.72
N LEU A 658 -32.19 -27.10 25.14
CA LEU A 658 -32.85 -26.99 23.84
C LEU A 658 -31.94 -27.50 22.70
N LEU A 659 -30.66 -27.12 22.70
CA LEU A 659 -29.69 -27.52 21.67
C LEU A 659 -29.39 -29.03 21.70
N ALA A 660 -29.48 -29.66 22.87
CA ALA A 660 -29.34 -31.11 23.02
C ALA A 660 -30.61 -31.90 22.63
N ALA A 661 -31.77 -31.22 22.51
CA ALA A 661 -33.02 -31.86 22.17
C ALA A 661 -33.12 -32.18 20.66
N ASN A 662 -33.88 -33.21 20.31
CA ASN A 662 -34.14 -33.52 18.91
C ASN A 662 -35.08 -32.47 18.30
N THR A 663 -34.49 -31.53 17.56
CA THR A 663 -35.16 -30.40 16.91
C THR A 663 -36.47 -30.80 16.20
N GLN A 664 -36.51 -31.97 15.56
CA GLN A 664 -37.69 -32.40 14.81
C GLN A 664 -38.85 -32.84 15.71
N GLN A 665 -38.57 -33.54 16.82
CA GLN A 665 -39.57 -33.91 17.80
C GLN A 665 -40.10 -32.70 18.59
N VAL A 666 -39.22 -31.76 18.93
CA VAL A 666 -39.59 -30.53 19.63
C VAL A 666 -40.49 -29.66 18.74
N ALA A 667 -40.12 -29.51 17.46
CA ALA A 667 -40.90 -28.77 16.48
C ALA A 667 -42.32 -29.35 16.30
N GLU A 668 -42.44 -30.68 16.18
CA GLU A 668 -43.73 -31.36 16.06
C GLU A 668 -44.61 -31.19 17.30
N ARG A 669 -44.04 -31.37 18.51
CA ARG A 669 -44.77 -31.27 19.77
C ARG A 669 -45.25 -29.84 20.08
N LEU A 670 -44.46 -28.85 19.71
CA LEU A 670 -44.78 -27.44 19.94
C LEU A 670 -45.51 -26.76 18.77
N HIS A 671 -45.74 -27.48 17.68
CA HIS A 671 -46.30 -26.96 16.43
C HIS A 671 -45.51 -25.77 15.86
N ILE A 672 -44.18 -25.84 15.94
CA ILE A 672 -43.24 -24.87 15.38
C ILE A 672 -42.63 -25.47 14.11
N SER A 673 -42.35 -24.67 13.08
CA SER A 673 -41.64 -25.15 11.89
C SER A 673 -40.25 -25.69 12.26
N PRO A 674 -39.86 -26.92 11.85
CA PRO A 674 -38.54 -27.47 12.15
C PRO A 674 -37.39 -26.61 11.62
N LEU A 675 -37.60 -25.95 10.47
CA LEU A 675 -36.62 -25.04 9.87
C LEU A 675 -36.45 -23.76 10.71
N LEU A 676 -37.55 -23.24 11.23
CA LEU A 676 -37.55 -22.06 12.10
C LEU A 676 -36.84 -22.38 13.43
N LEU A 677 -37.16 -23.54 14.03
CA LEU A 677 -36.52 -23.96 15.27
C LEU A 677 -35.02 -24.23 15.08
N ALA A 678 -34.62 -24.84 13.96
CA ALA A 678 -33.20 -25.03 13.64
C ALA A 678 -32.45 -23.69 13.46
N THR A 679 -33.09 -22.69 12.86
CA THR A 679 -32.52 -21.34 12.69
C THR A 679 -32.34 -20.64 14.03
N VAL A 680 -33.35 -20.73 14.91
CA VAL A 680 -33.26 -20.22 16.29
C VAL A 680 -32.14 -20.91 17.07
N CYS A 681 -32.00 -22.24 16.95
CA CYS A 681 -30.92 -22.99 17.57
C CYS A 681 -29.54 -22.59 17.04
N GLU A 682 -29.38 -22.35 15.73
CA GLU A 682 -28.11 -21.86 15.17
C GLU A 682 -27.76 -20.46 15.68
N GLU A 683 -28.74 -19.58 15.82
CA GLU A 683 -28.47 -18.22 16.29
C GLU A 683 -28.20 -18.16 17.80
N LEU A 684 -28.84 -19.04 18.59
CA LEU A 684 -28.51 -19.26 20.00
C LEU A 684 -27.09 -19.81 20.20
N LYS A 685 -26.53 -20.58 19.24
CA LYS A 685 -25.12 -21.02 19.29
C LYS A 685 -24.13 -19.88 18.99
N ARG A 686 -24.57 -18.81 18.34
CA ARG A 686 -23.72 -17.69 17.92
C ARG A 686 -23.60 -16.56 18.93
N GLN A 687 -24.48 -16.50 19.93
CA GLN A 687 -24.44 -15.47 20.97
C GLN A 687 -23.82 -16.02 22.27
N PRO A 688 -22.61 -15.60 22.67
CA PRO A 688 -22.10 -15.81 24.01
C PRO A 688 -22.37 -14.55 24.86
N ASP A 689 -23.21 -14.68 25.88
CA ASP A 689 -23.34 -13.75 27.02
C ASP A 689 -23.51 -12.23 26.73
N GLU A 690 -24.65 -11.79 26.19
CA GLU A 690 -25.11 -10.39 26.37
C GLU A 690 -26.43 -10.36 27.16
N GLU A 691 -26.41 -9.77 28.36
CA GLU A 691 -27.63 -9.33 29.05
C GLU A 691 -28.38 -8.30 28.16
N PRO A 692 -29.72 -8.33 28.10
CA PRO A 692 -30.46 -7.48 27.18
C PRO A 692 -30.39 -6.01 27.62
N ALA A 693 -29.53 -5.23 26.95
CA ALA A 693 -29.57 -3.77 27.02
C ALA A 693 -30.88 -3.26 26.39
N ALA A 694 -31.57 -2.39 27.12
CA ALA A 694 -32.82 -1.74 26.71
C ALA A 694 -32.56 -0.71 25.59
N ASP A 695 -32.31 -1.17 24.36
CA ASP A 695 -32.39 -0.31 23.16
C ASP A 695 -32.83 -1.13 21.94
N ALA A 696 -34.15 -1.30 21.84
CA ALA A 696 -34.80 -1.90 20.69
C ALA A 696 -34.80 -0.92 19.50
N ARG A 697 -33.74 -0.89 18.68
CA ARG A 697 -33.78 -0.23 17.35
C ARG A 697 -32.79 -0.70 16.28
N SER A 698 -32.08 -1.82 16.47
CA SER A 698 -31.01 -2.23 15.53
C SER A 698 -31.16 -3.62 14.90
N ALA A 699 -32.28 -4.34 15.10
CA ALA A 699 -32.45 -5.72 14.66
C ALA A 699 -33.59 -5.93 13.62
N SER A 700 -33.91 -4.93 12.79
CA SER A 700 -35.00 -5.04 11.81
C SER A 700 -34.56 -5.34 10.37
N THR A 701 -33.37 -5.90 10.14
CA THR A 701 -32.82 -6.04 8.77
C THR A 701 -32.40 -7.45 8.35
N LEU A 702 -32.56 -8.49 9.20
CA LEU A 702 -32.00 -9.82 8.89
C LEU A 702 -33.00 -10.98 8.70
N LEU A 703 -34.31 -10.74 8.69
CA LEU A 703 -35.31 -11.80 8.43
C LEU A 703 -36.32 -11.49 7.32
N SER A 704 -36.04 -10.55 6.42
CA SER A 704 -36.90 -10.29 5.25
C SER A 704 -36.55 -11.11 3.99
N LEU A 705 -35.81 -12.22 4.10
CA LEU A 705 -35.36 -13.00 2.93
C LEU A 705 -35.74 -14.48 2.92
N THR A 706 -36.50 -14.97 3.90
CA THR A 706 -37.02 -16.35 3.91
C THR A 706 -38.50 -16.47 3.53
N ASP A 707 -39.27 -15.37 3.55
CA ASP A 707 -40.69 -15.37 3.14
C ASP A 707 -40.93 -15.26 1.62
N ALA A 708 -39.88 -15.03 0.81
CA ALA A 708 -40.02 -14.90 -0.65
C ALA A 708 -39.94 -16.25 -1.42
N ARG A 709 -39.61 -17.37 -0.75
CA ARG A 709 -39.56 -18.70 -1.39
C ARG A 709 -40.76 -19.60 -1.06
N HIS A 710 -41.49 -19.35 0.01
CA HIS A 710 -42.73 -20.10 0.31
C HIS A 710 -44.00 -19.51 -0.33
N MET A 711 -44.01 -18.21 -0.68
CA MET A 711 -45.11 -17.55 -1.40
C MET A 711 -45.14 -17.79 -2.92
N ARG A 712 -44.14 -18.48 -3.50
CA ARG A 712 -44.14 -18.89 -4.92
C ARG A 712 -44.57 -20.35 -5.16
N ASN A 713 -44.61 -21.19 -4.14
CA ASN A 713 -45.08 -22.58 -4.25
C ASN A 713 -46.52 -22.81 -3.76
N ILE A 714 -47.22 -21.77 -3.28
CA ILE A 714 -48.64 -21.83 -2.93
C ILE A 714 -49.54 -21.22 -4.03
N ARG A 715 -48.99 -20.44 -4.96
CA ARG A 715 -49.71 -19.95 -6.16
C ARG A 715 -49.64 -20.86 -7.40
N ALA A 716 -48.98 -22.02 -7.29
CA ALA A 716 -48.91 -23.01 -8.38
C ALA A 716 -49.69 -24.31 -8.06
N SER A 717 -50.44 -24.34 -6.95
CA SER A 717 -51.26 -25.49 -6.53
C SER A 717 -52.75 -25.15 -6.33
N GLU A 718 -53.20 -23.95 -6.71
CA GLU A 718 -54.62 -23.55 -6.68
C GLU A 718 -55.21 -23.30 -8.08
N GLU A 719 -54.66 -23.93 -9.13
CA GLU A 719 -55.23 -23.88 -10.50
C GLU A 719 -55.67 -25.25 -11.03
N ASN A 720 -55.88 -26.23 -10.14
CA ASN A 720 -56.49 -27.51 -10.52
C ASN A 720 -57.37 -28.02 -9.36
N THR A 721 -58.60 -27.48 -9.26
CA THR A 721 -59.86 -28.24 -9.00
C THR A 721 -61.05 -27.29 -8.77
N ASN A 722 -62.12 -27.48 -9.56
CA ASN A 722 -63.48 -26.91 -9.54
C ASN A 722 -63.64 -25.53 -10.20
N ASP A 723 -64.35 -25.31 -11.32
CA ASP A 723 -65.49 -26.03 -11.93
C ASP A 723 -66.60 -26.41 -10.93
N ALA A 724 -67.36 -25.41 -10.48
CA ALA A 724 -68.83 -25.44 -10.35
C ALA A 724 -69.33 -24.16 -9.62
N GLU A 725 -70.19 -23.41 -10.33
CA GLU A 725 -71.05 -22.27 -9.91
C GLU A 725 -70.40 -20.93 -9.53
#